data_AF-A0A9K3K619-F1
#
_entry.id   AF-A0A9K3K619-F1
#
_cell.length_a   1.000
_cell.length_b   1.000
_cell.length_c   1.000
_cell.angle_alpha   90.00
_cell.angle_beta   90.00
_cell.angle_gamma   90.00
#
_symmetry.space_group_name_H-M   'P 1'
#
loop_
_entity.id
_entity.type
_entity.pdbx_description
1 polymer ?
#
loop_
_entity_poly.entity_id
_entity_poly.type
_entity_poly.pdbx_seq_one_letter_code
_entity_poly.pdbx_strand_id
1 'polypeptide(L)'
;MQRDNSEQEGLPDNLPLSKMHLLAPINEIYSTMWWRLLIKSFNDIIQTILKRTVHLGAMTLCYNMHHCVLRIVRVTQLLFNCHHIHKCQAVSVTTVVLIIHLHSFQAIDDVIFNSCLPVNMPSSTNMSPNNSSNNQGIIDPSTLQTFGEVARFRQAEIVNQLYNENMRANTARSYEPRVEEFKAYCDVVFSGLGPERRYTVTHEKIYPFMFYQCFREKKAPASRGAKIPRFNHDDYIAIHNKYSSLTQDQRVEDPKVCLGLESIMSYKAALQKFHADQRDDNINNCSWQDHVWLAKCEKLMKVGKGRKQRVKRANYDEKVDHEMSPYGALDHIDQIENALFQMGCVSDSRSILSSLRNRFTFLFTTGGILRGESVYMAELSDLLHATVQRTRDPHPVTVMILQMATGKTNQDLKLYGRVARHKNVNLCSIGALGFYLMYRFHYTGEWDNPPDFLDNKSWFDTKLLVASDSRRGSPLNHTQRISDKSYAKAIKKVCKSLGITTRHFVHIGRVLGNKESEIMEDDDNLRRTLGNWDPKQNEKAFSNKLPMKIIRQKAGFREAEGLHYNPRVAVIPPTSLTEKVFPCLSDTFQAFTGLSEISPEDDKVTATRFLHFMKVLSEVVIQDAAVIFVEHPNRIHHPLFSSVEVFQSNEFQSYVELMRASLTHATSPYNASLETVLPGLNARFDTLQQVQQQLHQNQQYAIQRIDERMDDLRQLFLSSNHLYQNIFVGMWNAAAGYANVRLQQLPVHNGGPAEVHSPSVVMSPDPPRLPNLYYHILATTIHSVESMSRLWKCLMSGTEPVTTP
;
A
#
# COMPACT_ATOMS: atom_id res chain seq x y z
N MET A 1 9.63 42.69 53.60
CA MET A 1 8.98 41.53 54.25
C MET A 1 9.44 40.31 53.45
N GLN A 2 10.38 39.46 53.92
CA GLN A 2 10.39 38.65 55.16
C GLN A 2 9.15 37.74 55.22
N ARG A 3 9.25 36.41 55.38
CA ARG A 3 10.33 35.54 55.93
C ARG A 3 10.45 34.21 55.18
N ASP A 4 11.44 33.31 55.37
CA ASP A 4 12.87 33.41 55.75
C ASP A 4 13.57 32.06 55.44
N ASN A 5 14.84 32.13 55.00
CA ASN A 5 16.05 31.32 55.25
C ASN A 5 15.93 29.90 55.88
N SER A 6 16.73 28.91 55.46
CA SER A 6 18.21 28.82 55.70
C SER A 6 18.87 27.83 54.68
N GLU A 7 20.04 28.07 54.05
CA GLU A 7 21.45 28.21 54.55
C GLU A 7 22.13 26.84 54.86
N GLN A 8 23.44 26.56 54.66
CA GLN A 8 24.68 27.23 54.16
C GLN A 8 25.68 26.08 53.76
N GLU A 9 26.75 26.17 52.94
CA GLU A 9 27.34 27.15 52.00
C GLU A 9 27.88 26.36 50.75
N GLY A 10 29.02 26.51 50.03
CA GLY A 10 30.22 27.38 50.06
C GLY A 10 31.27 27.05 48.95
N LEU A 11 32.43 27.72 48.92
CA LEU A 11 33.56 27.63 47.92
C LEU A 11 34.96 27.72 48.62
N PRO A 12 36.17 27.68 47.97
CA PRO A 12 36.55 27.67 46.54
C PRO A 12 37.67 26.64 46.14
N ASP A 13 38.33 26.89 44.99
CA ASP A 13 39.35 26.09 44.27
C ASP A 13 40.63 25.66 45.04
N ASN A 14 41.28 24.58 44.55
CA ASN A 14 42.72 24.56 44.23
C ASN A 14 43.18 23.34 43.40
N LEU A 15 44.29 23.48 42.67
CA LEU A 15 44.98 22.44 41.88
C LEU A 15 46.32 22.08 42.56
N PRO A 16 46.82 20.83 42.47
CA PRO A 16 47.94 20.61 41.53
C PRO A 16 48.04 19.19 40.93
N LEU A 17 48.94 19.03 39.94
CA LEU A 17 49.39 17.74 39.43
C LEU A 17 50.36 17.05 40.41
N SER A 18 50.37 15.71 40.49
CA SER A 18 51.56 14.91 40.07
C SER A 18 51.48 13.38 40.27
N LYS A 19 51.94 12.67 39.23
CA LYS A 19 52.74 11.42 39.19
C LYS A 19 52.29 10.11 39.88
N MET A 20 52.36 9.05 39.05
CA MET A 20 52.64 7.63 39.36
C MET A 20 51.49 6.85 40.06
N HIS A 21 51.22 5.57 39.71
CA HIS A 21 52.01 4.58 38.98
C HIS A 21 51.27 3.94 37.78
N LEU A 22 52.05 3.51 36.76
CA LEU A 22 51.65 2.43 35.86
C LEU A 22 51.67 1.09 36.65
N LEU A 23 50.67 0.21 36.44
CA LEU A 23 50.83 -1.25 36.20
C LEU A 23 49.50 -2.05 36.23
N ALA A 24 48.70 -1.93 35.16
CA ALA A 24 47.66 -2.87 34.70
C ALA A 24 47.18 -2.35 33.32
N PRO A 25 46.77 -3.19 32.33
CA PRO A 25 46.13 -4.49 32.50
C PRO A 25 46.69 -5.63 31.61
N ILE A 26 47.10 -6.75 32.23
CA ILE A 26 47.27 -8.04 31.54
C ILE A 26 46.00 -8.93 31.65
N ASN A 27 45.06 -8.58 32.54
CA ASN A 27 43.91 -9.42 32.89
C ASN A 27 42.69 -9.31 31.94
N GLU A 28 42.52 -8.23 31.17
CA GLU A 28 41.31 -8.05 30.35
C GLU A 28 41.28 -8.92 29.08
N ILE A 29 42.45 -9.23 28.50
CA ILE A 29 42.54 -10.11 27.32
C ILE A 29 42.08 -11.53 27.66
N TYR A 30 42.43 -12.04 28.85
CA TYR A 30 41.94 -13.35 29.32
C TYR A 30 40.44 -13.34 29.65
N SER A 31 39.90 -12.24 30.18
CA SER A 31 38.46 -12.08 30.47
C SER A 31 37.60 -12.29 29.21
N THR A 32 37.94 -11.61 28.11
CA THR A 32 37.14 -11.68 26.87
C THR A 32 37.13 -13.06 26.20
N MET A 33 38.21 -13.84 26.32
CA MET A 33 38.27 -15.19 25.76
C MET A 33 37.46 -16.20 26.58
N TRP A 34 37.51 -16.10 27.92
CA TRP A 34 36.63 -16.88 28.80
C TRP A 34 35.15 -16.52 28.59
N TRP A 35 34.80 -15.24 28.49
CA TRP A 35 33.42 -14.81 28.20
C TRP A 35 32.87 -15.38 26.89
N ARG A 36 33.68 -15.48 25.82
CA ARG A 36 33.24 -16.10 24.55
C ARG A 36 32.98 -17.60 24.66
N LEU A 37 33.77 -18.33 25.46
CA LEU A 37 33.54 -19.75 25.75
C LEU A 37 32.33 -19.96 26.67
N LEU A 38 32.14 -19.09 27.67
CA LEU A 38 30.98 -19.07 28.56
C LEU A 38 29.69 -18.80 27.78
N ILE A 39 29.65 -17.76 26.94
CA ILE A 39 28.49 -17.42 26.10
C ILE A 39 28.16 -18.57 25.14
N LYS A 40 29.15 -19.20 24.49
CA LYS A 40 28.89 -20.36 23.62
C LYS A 40 28.28 -21.52 24.40
N SER A 41 28.85 -21.85 25.56
CA SER A 41 28.33 -22.90 26.45
C SER A 41 26.92 -22.58 26.96
N PHE A 42 26.64 -21.32 27.29
CA PHE A 42 25.31 -20.87 27.72
C PHE A 42 24.29 -20.96 26.59
N ASN A 43 24.69 -20.67 25.34
CA ASN A 43 23.81 -20.77 24.18
C ASN A 43 23.51 -22.24 23.86
N ASP A 44 24.50 -23.15 23.91
CA ASP A 44 24.29 -24.58 23.72
C ASP A 44 23.43 -25.20 24.84
N ILE A 45 23.58 -24.73 26.08
CA ILE A 45 22.69 -25.07 27.21
C ILE A 45 21.27 -24.54 26.98
N ILE A 46 21.09 -23.28 26.57
CA ILE A 46 19.78 -22.70 26.28
C ILE A 46 19.10 -23.40 25.09
N GLN A 47 19.83 -23.76 24.03
CA GLN A 47 19.30 -24.56 22.92
C GLN A 47 18.92 -25.98 23.35
N THR A 48 19.66 -26.58 24.28
CA THR A 48 19.33 -27.89 24.87
C THR A 48 18.11 -27.81 25.78
N ILE A 49 17.97 -26.73 26.57
CA ILE A 49 16.80 -26.46 27.40
C ILE A 49 15.58 -26.21 26.51
N LEU A 50 15.66 -25.34 25.50
CA LEU A 50 14.56 -25.08 24.56
C LEU A 50 14.11 -26.36 23.84
N LYS A 51 15.05 -27.19 23.35
CA LYS A 51 14.72 -28.50 22.75
C LYS A 51 14.06 -29.48 23.73
N ARG A 52 14.27 -29.37 25.05
CA ARG A 52 13.58 -30.20 26.06
C ARG A 52 12.25 -29.59 26.54
N THR A 53 12.17 -28.27 26.69
CA THR A 53 10.97 -27.56 27.18
C THR A 53 9.82 -27.57 26.16
N VAL A 54 10.11 -27.53 24.86
CA VAL A 54 9.10 -27.66 23.79
C VAL A 54 8.32 -28.99 23.89
N HIS A 55 8.92 -30.05 24.44
CA HIS A 55 8.24 -31.33 24.61
C HIS A 55 7.38 -31.46 25.87
N LEU A 56 7.47 -30.51 26.81
CA LEU A 56 6.72 -30.54 28.08
C LEU A 56 5.57 -29.52 28.11
N GLY A 57 5.69 -28.39 27.40
CA GLY A 57 4.66 -27.33 27.38
C GLY A 57 3.34 -27.72 26.72
N ALA A 58 3.32 -28.73 25.85
CA ALA A 58 2.14 -29.12 25.07
C ALA A 58 1.07 -29.90 25.86
N MET A 59 1.45 -30.65 26.91
CA MET A 59 0.51 -31.48 27.67
C MET A 59 -0.40 -30.68 28.62
N THR A 60 0.15 -29.67 29.29
CA THR A 60 -0.55 -28.94 30.36
C THR A 60 -1.72 -28.10 29.87
N LEU A 61 -1.68 -27.61 28.63
CA LEU A 61 -2.77 -26.83 28.03
C LEU A 61 -4.00 -27.71 27.70
N CYS A 62 -3.77 -28.90 27.13
CA CYS A 62 -4.84 -29.85 26.84
C CYS A 62 -5.50 -30.39 28.11
N TYR A 63 -4.72 -30.68 29.17
CA TYR A 63 -5.24 -31.24 30.41
C TYR A 63 -6.24 -30.29 31.11
N ASN A 64 -5.93 -28.99 31.17
CA ASN A 64 -6.78 -28.00 31.82
C ASN A 64 -8.07 -27.68 31.03
N MET A 65 -8.03 -27.63 29.69
CA MET A 65 -9.27 -27.51 28.91
C MET A 65 -10.19 -28.72 29.09
N HIS A 66 -9.64 -29.94 29.11
CA HIS A 66 -10.44 -31.15 29.23
C HIS A 66 -11.12 -31.25 30.61
N HIS A 67 -10.43 -30.90 31.70
CA HIS A 67 -11.02 -30.86 33.04
C HIS A 67 -12.07 -29.75 33.22
N CYS A 68 -11.91 -28.58 32.59
CA CYS A 68 -12.96 -27.55 32.59
C CYS A 68 -14.23 -28.02 31.87
N VAL A 69 -14.11 -28.61 30.67
CA VAL A 69 -15.27 -29.14 29.93
C VAL A 69 -15.95 -30.28 30.69
N LEU A 70 -15.19 -31.23 31.27
CA LEU A 70 -15.76 -32.32 32.07
C LEU A 70 -16.41 -31.84 33.37
N ARG A 71 -15.92 -30.76 34.00
CA ARG A 71 -16.60 -30.12 35.15
C ARG A 71 -17.91 -29.46 34.73
N ILE A 72 -17.93 -28.72 33.62
CA ILE A 72 -19.16 -28.11 33.09
C ILE A 72 -20.20 -29.19 32.77
N VAL A 73 -19.82 -30.24 32.02
CA VAL A 73 -20.71 -31.36 31.69
C VAL A 73 -21.22 -32.08 32.94
N ARG A 74 -20.37 -32.33 33.95
CA ARG A 74 -20.83 -32.93 35.22
C ARG A 74 -21.80 -32.04 36.00
N VAL A 75 -21.62 -30.72 36.00
CA VAL A 75 -22.58 -29.77 36.61
C VAL A 75 -23.91 -29.79 35.86
N THR A 76 -23.89 -29.75 34.52
CA THR A 76 -25.12 -29.84 33.71
C THR A 76 -25.84 -31.18 33.91
N GLN A 77 -25.11 -32.30 34.02
CA GLN A 77 -25.70 -33.61 34.24
C GLN A 77 -26.28 -33.78 35.65
N LEU A 78 -25.63 -33.23 36.68
CA LEU A 78 -26.16 -33.21 38.05
C LEU A 78 -27.43 -32.38 38.17
N LEU A 79 -27.51 -31.24 37.47
CA LEU A 79 -28.71 -30.39 37.43
C LEU A 79 -29.89 -31.06 36.69
N PHE A 80 -29.64 -32.03 35.80
CA PHE A 80 -30.70 -32.75 35.08
C PHE A 80 -31.26 -33.97 35.83
N ASN A 81 -30.49 -34.58 36.75
CA ASN A 81 -30.89 -35.83 37.42
C ASN A 81 -31.65 -35.63 38.75
N CYS A 82 -31.67 -34.43 39.34
CA CYS A 82 -32.37 -34.16 40.60
C CYS A 82 -33.86 -33.83 40.41
N HIS A 83 -34.66 -34.81 39.99
CA HIS A 83 -36.10 -34.66 39.84
C HIS A 83 -36.89 -35.18 41.06
N HIS A 84 -36.83 -34.48 42.20
CA HIS A 84 -37.87 -34.57 43.26
C HIS A 84 -37.74 -33.46 44.34
N ILE A 85 -38.89 -33.05 44.90
CA ILE A 85 -39.11 -32.34 46.19
C ILE A 85 -38.75 -30.83 46.26
N HIS A 86 -39.81 -30.02 46.06
CA HIS A 86 -40.21 -28.79 46.76
C HIS A 86 -39.23 -27.67 47.21
N LYS A 87 -39.62 -26.46 46.74
CA LYS A 87 -39.56 -25.11 47.37
C LYS A 87 -38.24 -24.30 47.31
N CYS A 88 -38.43 -23.07 46.81
CA CYS A 88 -37.61 -21.84 46.94
C CYS A 88 -36.36 -21.64 46.05
N GLN A 89 -36.52 -20.68 45.13
CA GLN A 89 -35.55 -19.63 44.73
C GLN A 89 -34.18 -20.03 44.15
N ALA A 90 -34.15 -20.32 42.84
CA ALA A 90 -32.98 -20.13 41.98
C ALA A 90 -33.37 -19.90 40.50
N VAL A 91 -34.08 -18.80 40.19
CA VAL A 91 -34.39 -18.44 38.78
C VAL A 91 -33.12 -17.90 38.11
N SER A 92 -32.75 -18.46 36.95
CA SER A 92 -31.53 -18.05 36.25
C SER A 92 -31.60 -16.62 35.74
N VAL A 93 -30.48 -15.89 35.83
CA VAL A 93 -30.32 -14.48 35.41
C VAL A 93 -30.78 -14.26 33.96
N THR A 94 -30.62 -15.26 33.09
CA THR A 94 -31.00 -15.24 31.68
C THR A 94 -32.48 -14.92 31.45
N THR A 95 -33.37 -15.41 32.32
CA THR A 95 -34.82 -15.17 32.21
C THR A 95 -35.17 -13.72 32.57
N VAL A 96 -34.51 -13.15 33.58
CA VAL A 96 -34.74 -11.76 34.02
C VAL A 96 -34.25 -10.78 32.95
N VAL A 97 -33.10 -11.04 32.33
CA VAL A 97 -32.58 -10.21 31.22
C VAL A 97 -33.52 -10.23 30.00
N LEU A 98 -34.13 -11.38 29.67
CA LEU A 98 -35.10 -11.48 28.58
C LEU A 98 -36.39 -10.68 28.87
N ILE A 99 -36.90 -10.78 30.10
CA ILE A 99 -38.12 -10.07 30.54
C ILE A 99 -37.89 -8.55 30.59
N ILE A 100 -36.73 -8.10 31.07
CA ILE A 100 -36.36 -6.67 31.07
C ILE A 100 -36.28 -6.13 29.63
N HIS A 101 -35.68 -6.88 28.69
CA HIS A 101 -35.63 -6.45 27.29
C HIS A 101 -37.01 -6.41 26.61
N LEU A 102 -37.92 -7.32 26.94
CA LEU A 102 -39.30 -7.31 26.43
C LEU A 102 -40.11 -6.11 26.94
N HIS A 103 -40.08 -5.84 28.26
CA HIS A 103 -40.77 -4.67 28.82
C HIS A 103 -40.15 -3.34 28.38
N SER A 104 -38.83 -3.31 28.13
CA SER A 104 -38.14 -2.12 27.59
C SER A 104 -38.53 -1.78 26.14
N PHE A 105 -39.07 -2.74 25.37
CA PHE A 105 -39.60 -2.46 24.04
C PHE A 105 -41.03 -1.88 24.10
N GLN A 106 -41.93 -2.47 24.90
CA GLN A 106 -43.30 -1.95 25.01
C GLN A 106 -43.36 -0.51 25.57
N ALA A 107 -42.44 -0.16 26.48
CA ALA A 107 -42.33 1.21 27.00
C ALA A 107 -41.84 2.27 25.98
N ILE A 108 -41.36 1.87 24.79
CA ILE A 108 -40.90 2.79 23.74
C ILE A 108 -42.04 3.14 22.77
N ASP A 109 -42.90 2.17 22.42
CA ASP A 109 -44.05 2.41 21.53
C ASP A 109 -45.05 3.40 22.16
N ASP A 110 -45.34 3.26 23.46
CA ASP A 110 -46.25 4.17 24.19
C ASP A 110 -45.74 5.62 24.26
N VAL A 111 -44.42 5.84 24.30
CA VAL A 111 -43.81 7.18 24.31
C VAL A 111 -43.85 7.82 22.92
N ILE A 112 -43.65 7.02 21.87
CA ILE A 112 -43.75 7.51 20.48
C ILE A 112 -45.20 7.87 20.16
N PHE A 113 -46.17 7.04 20.53
CA PHE A 113 -47.59 7.26 20.18
C PHE A 113 -48.20 8.50 20.86
N ASN A 114 -47.81 8.81 22.10
CA ASN A 114 -48.34 9.96 22.85
C ASN A 114 -47.68 11.32 22.50
N SER A 115 -46.58 11.32 21.74
CA SER A 115 -45.83 12.55 21.41
C SER A 115 -46.29 13.27 20.14
N CYS A 116 -47.34 12.78 19.46
CA CYS A 116 -47.91 13.38 18.25
C CYS A 116 -49.19 14.23 18.47
N LEU A 117 -49.51 14.62 19.71
CA LEU A 117 -50.55 15.61 19.98
C LEU A 117 -50.00 17.05 19.79
N PRO A 118 -50.67 17.94 19.04
CA PRO A 118 -50.19 19.30 18.82
C PRO A 118 -50.32 20.15 20.08
N VAL A 119 -49.19 20.62 20.61
CA VAL A 119 -49.15 21.56 21.74
C VAL A 119 -49.40 23.00 21.25
N ASN A 120 -50.08 23.80 22.07
CA ASN A 120 -50.55 25.15 21.76
C ASN A 120 -49.45 26.10 21.25
N MET A 121 -49.79 26.90 20.24
CA MET A 121 -49.14 28.18 19.92
C MET A 121 -50.04 29.35 20.35
N PRO A 122 -49.49 30.54 20.63
CA PRO A 122 -50.18 31.58 21.40
C PRO A 122 -51.22 32.38 20.61
N SER A 123 -52.09 33.05 21.36
CA SER A 123 -53.25 33.81 20.87
C SER A 123 -52.94 35.25 20.44
N SER A 124 -53.34 35.64 19.23
CA SER A 124 -53.79 37.01 18.94
C SER A 124 -54.62 37.08 17.65
N THR A 125 -55.87 37.55 17.77
CA THR A 125 -56.62 38.39 16.80
C THR A 125 -56.29 38.27 15.29
N ASN A 126 -57.24 38.02 14.39
CA ASN A 126 -58.48 38.80 14.26
C ASN A 126 -59.54 38.21 13.30
N MET A 127 -60.76 38.77 13.40
CA MET A 127 -61.93 38.64 12.50
C MET A 127 -62.88 37.43 12.65
N SER A 128 -64.14 37.71 12.28
CA SER A 128 -65.38 36.98 12.56
C SER A 128 -66.45 37.48 11.57
N PRO A 129 -67.65 36.89 11.49
CA PRO A 129 -67.92 35.51 11.07
C PRO A 129 -68.83 35.50 9.82
N ASN A 130 -69.12 34.32 9.24
CA ASN A 130 -70.40 34.14 8.56
C ASN A 130 -70.90 32.68 8.49
N ASN A 131 -72.23 32.57 8.49
CA ASN A 131 -73.10 31.41 8.36
C ASN A 131 -72.67 30.41 7.25
N SER A 132 -73.04 29.12 7.27
CA SER A 132 -74.34 28.55 7.70
C SER A 132 -74.33 27.02 7.90
N SER A 133 -75.39 26.53 8.56
CA SER A 133 -76.04 25.21 8.41
C SER A 133 -75.22 23.92 8.59
N ASN A 134 -75.61 23.14 9.61
CA ASN A 134 -75.34 21.71 9.71
C ASN A 134 -75.68 20.96 8.42
N ASN A 135 -74.83 20.02 8.03
CA ASN A 135 -75.28 18.82 7.35
C ASN A 135 -74.42 17.64 7.80
N GLN A 136 -74.98 16.73 8.61
CA GLN A 136 -74.28 15.51 9.06
C GLN A 136 -74.26 14.49 7.93
N GLY A 137 -73.39 14.71 6.95
CA GLY A 137 -73.05 13.72 5.94
C GLY A 137 -72.36 12.53 6.61
N ILE A 138 -73.12 11.48 6.89
CA ILE A 138 -72.57 10.16 7.23
C ILE A 138 -71.79 9.69 6.00
N ILE A 139 -70.46 9.80 6.05
CA ILE A 139 -69.60 9.27 4.99
C ILE A 139 -69.72 7.74 5.05
N ASP A 140 -70.29 7.16 4.00
CA ASP A 140 -70.39 5.70 3.86
C ASP A 140 -68.99 5.07 4.01
N PRO A 141 -68.81 4.11 4.94
CA PRO A 141 -67.56 3.35 5.07
C PRO A 141 -67.03 2.81 3.74
N SER A 142 -67.89 2.42 2.79
CA SER A 142 -67.46 1.95 1.46
C SER A 142 -66.69 3.03 0.68
N THR A 143 -67.12 4.28 0.78
CA THR A 143 -66.52 5.42 0.10
C THR A 143 -65.19 5.80 0.75
N LEU A 144 -65.14 5.76 2.09
CA LEU A 144 -63.92 5.99 2.87
C LEU A 144 -62.86 4.91 2.61
N GLN A 145 -63.28 3.64 2.52
CA GLN A 145 -62.43 2.50 2.19
C GLN A 145 -61.85 2.62 0.76
N THR A 146 -62.70 2.93 -0.22
CA THR A 146 -62.31 3.14 -1.62
C THR A 146 -61.32 4.32 -1.77
N PHE A 147 -61.59 5.46 -1.11
CA PHE A 147 -60.65 6.59 -1.11
C PHE A 147 -59.30 6.23 -0.49
N GLY A 148 -59.31 5.47 0.60
CA GLY A 148 -58.10 4.98 1.26
C GLY A 148 -57.30 3.99 0.41
N GLU A 149 -57.95 3.20 -0.45
CA GLU A 149 -57.28 2.27 -1.38
C GLU A 149 -56.64 3.02 -2.57
N VAL A 150 -57.37 3.94 -3.22
CA VAL A 150 -56.83 4.79 -4.30
C VAL A 150 -55.67 5.65 -3.80
N ALA A 151 -55.77 6.21 -2.58
CA ALA A 151 -54.69 6.97 -1.96
C ALA A 151 -53.44 6.11 -1.70
N ARG A 152 -53.61 4.89 -1.16
CA ARG A 152 -52.49 3.95 -0.91
C ARG A 152 -51.83 3.47 -2.20
N PHE A 153 -52.60 3.19 -3.25
CA PHE A 153 -52.05 2.85 -4.57
C PHE A 153 -51.17 3.99 -5.12
N ARG A 154 -51.68 5.23 -5.14
CA ARG A 154 -50.94 6.39 -5.62
C ARG A 154 -49.71 6.72 -4.75
N GLN A 155 -49.77 6.47 -3.44
CA GLN A 155 -48.61 6.56 -2.55
C GLN A 155 -47.54 5.52 -2.93
N ALA A 156 -47.92 4.28 -3.23
CA ALA A 156 -47.00 3.24 -3.68
C ALA A 156 -46.36 3.58 -5.05
N GLU A 157 -47.12 4.14 -6.00
CA GLU A 157 -46.58 4.67 -7.26
C GLU A 157 -45.52 5.76 -7.03
N ILE A 158 -45.82 6.74 -6.18
CA ILE A 158 -44.89 7.84 -5.85
C ILE A 158 -43.63 7.31 -5.15
N VAL A 159 -43.76 6.37 -4.20
CA VAL A 159 -42.62 5.71 -3.56
C VAL A 159 -41.78 4.93 -4.58
N ASN A 160 -42.41 4.23 -5.52
CA ASN A 160 -41.71 3.52 -6.60
C ASN A 160 -41.03 4.48 -7.58
N GLN A 161 -41.63 5.63 -7.90
CA GLN A 161 -40.99 6.68 -8.69
C GLN A 161 -39.74 7.20 -7.97
N LEU A 162 -39.88 7.68 -6.73
CA LEU A 162 -38.77 8.21 -5.93
C LEU A 162 -37.67 7.16 -5.70
N TYR A 163 -38.04 5.88 -5.50
CA TYR A 163 -37.08 4.78 -5.42
C TYR A 163 -36.32 4.58 -6.73
N ASN A 164 -36.99 4.62 -7.89
CA ASN A 164 -36.35 4.46 -9.19
C ASN A 164 -35.48 5.68 -9.58
N GLU A 165 -35.84 6.90 -9.16
CA GLU A 165 -35.03 8.11 -9.30
C GLU A 165 -33.75 8.06 -8.43
N ASN A 166 -33.87 7.62 -7.17
CA ASN A 166 -32.73 7.43 -6.27
C ASN A 166 -31.90 6.17 -6.57
N MET A 167 -32.44 5.22 -7.34
CA MET A 167 -31.73 4.03 -7.77
C MET A 167 -30.63 4.37 -8.76
N ARG A 168 -29.39 4.32 -8.26
CA ARG A 168 -28.15 4.53 -9.03
C ARG A 168 -28.27 3.94 -10.44
N ALA A 169 -28.16 4.78 -11.47
CA ALA A 169 -28.34 4.38 -12.88
C ALA A 169 -27.48 3.17 -13.33
N ASN A 170 -26.37 2.89 -12.64
CA ASN A 170 -25.55 1.69 -12.87
C ASN A 170 -26.24 0.38 -12.43
N THR A 171 -27.10 0.42 -11.41
CA THR A 171 -27.89 -0.74 -10.95
C THR A 171 -29.01 -1.05 -11.93
N ALA A 172 -29.78 -0.04 -12.37
CA ALA A 172 -30.81 -0.20 -13.42
C ALA A 172 -30.21 -0.81 -14.70
N ARG A 173 -29.14 -0.19 -15.23
CA ARG A 173 -28.35 -0.69 -16.38
C ARG A 173 -27.74 -2.08 -16.18
N SER A 174 -27.66 -2.58 -14.95
CA SER A 174 -27.20 -3.94 -14.64
C SER A 174 -28.37 -4.93 -14.55
N TYR A 175 -29.52 -4.53 -14.00
CA TYR A 175 -30.64 -5.44 -13.75
C TYR A 175 -31.52 -5.62 -14.98
N GLU A 176 -31.86 -4.55 -15.70
CA GLU A 176 -32.70 -4.61 -16.91
C GLU A 176 -32.20 -5.64 -17.94
N PRO A 177 -30.92 -5.66 -18.39
CA PRO A 177 -30.49 -6.60 -19.42
C PRO A 177 -30.55 -8.07 -18.96
N ARG A 178 -30.54 -8.31 -17.65
CA ARG A 178 -30.60 -9.65 -17.04
C ARG A 178 -32.03 -10.17 -16.91
N VAL A 179 -32.97 -9.29 -16.52
CA VAL A 179 -34.41 -9.60 -16.54
C VAL A 179 -34.87 -9.83 -17.98
N GLU A 180 -34.42 -9.02 -18.93
CA GLU A 180 -34.75 -9.19 -20.36
C GLU A 180 -34.13 -10.46 -20.98
N GLU A 181 -32.95 -10.91 -20.53
CA GLU A 181 -32.43 -12.24 -20.92
C GLU A 181 -33.24 -13.39 -20.30
N PHE A 182 -33.82 -13.20 -19.10
CA PHE A 182 -34.72 -14.19 -18.50
C PHE A 182 -36.08 -14.25 -19.19
N LYS A 183 -36.67 -13.10 -19.57
CA LYS A 183 -37.89 -13.07 -20.41
C LYS A 183 -37.66 -13.79 -21.74
N ALA A 184 -36.57 -13.47 -22.44
CA ALA A 184 -36.21 -14.14 -23.71
C ALA A 184 -35.92 -15.65 -23.57
N TYR A 185 -35.53 -16.12 -22.37
CA TYR A 185 -35.49 -17.55 -22.04
C TYR A 185 -36.90 -18.14 -21.90
N CYS A 186 -37.78 -17.47 -21.16
CA CYS A 186 -39.18 -17.88 -20.99
C CYS A 186 -39.96 -17.89 -22.31
N ASP A 187 -39.69 -16.97 -23.24
CA ASP A 187 -40.35 -16.92 -24.55
C ASP A 187 -40.06 -18.12 -25.44
N VAL A 188 -38.89 -18.74 -25.31
CA VAL A 188 -38.54 -19.93 -26.11
C VAL A 188 -38.85 -21.22 -25.35
N VAL A 189 -38.41 -21.33 -24.09
CA VAL A 189 -38.52 -22.56 -23.29
C VAL A 189 -39.92 -22.76 -22.69
N PHE A 190 -40.69 -21.69 -22.49
CA PHE A 190 -42.06 -21.71 -21.96
C PHE A 190 -43.06 -21.03 -22.91
N SER A 191 -42.78 -21.09 -24.21
CA SER A 191 -43.57 -20.52 -25.32
C SER A 191 -45.06 -20.89 -25.26
N GLY A 192 -45.37 -22.14 -24.92
CA GLY A 192 -46.75 -22.66 -24.76
C GLY A 192 -47.51 -22.13 -23.55
N LEU A 193 -46.91 -21.32 -22.68
CA LEU A 193 -47.61 -20.63 -21.60
C LEU A 193 -48.08 -19.23 -22.05
N GLY A 194 -49.30 -18.86 -21.61
CA GLY A 194 -49.84 -17.51 -21.76
C GLY A 194 -49.01 -16.46 -21.00
N PRO A 195 -49.07 -15.16 -21.38
CA PRO A 195 -48.07 -14.16 -21.01
C PRO A 195 -47.78 -14.03 -19.51
N GLU A 196 -48.81 -13.99 -18.66
CA GLU A 196 -48.67 -13.91 -17.19
C GLU A 196 -47.83 -15.09 -16.67
N ARG A 197 -48.35 -16.31 -16.85
CA ARG A 197 -47.71 -17.57 -16.42
C ARG A 197 -46.37 -17.82 -17.09
N ARG A 198 -46.11 -17.23 -18.27
CA ARG A 198 -44.81 -17.32 -18.96
C ARG A 198 -43.73 -16.60 -18.19
N TYR A 199 -43.96 -15.37 -17.72
CA TYR A 199 -42.94 -14.56 -17.05
C TYR A 199 -42.91 -14.71 -15.52
N THR A 200 -43.93 -15.29 -14.87
CA THR A 200 -43.93 -15.58 -13.42
C THR A 200 -42.64 -16.29 -12.99
N VAL A 201 -41.93 -15.76 -12.00
CA VAL A 201 -40.65 -16.30 -11.53
C VAL A 201 -40.88 -17.48 -10.58
N THR A 202 -40.59 -18.71 -11.05
CA THR A 202 -40.75 -19.97 -10.30
C THR A 202 -39.42 -20.73 -10.18
N HIS A 203 -39.30 -21.67 -9.23
CA HIS A 203 -38.07 -22.48 -9.07
C HIS A 203 -37.74 -23.34 -10.30
N GLU A 204 -38.77 -23.78 -11.03
CA GLU A 204 -38.66 -24.55 -12.29
C GLU A 204 -37.96 -23.76 -13.38
N LYS A 205 -38.17 -22.43 -13.42
CA LYS A 205 -37.54 -21.53 -14.38
C LYS A 205 -36.18 -21.03 -13.88
N ILE A 206 -36.11 -20.67 -12.60
CA ILE A 206 -34.91 -20.08 -11.98
C ILE A 206 -33.75 -21.07 -11.95
N TYR A 207 -33.96 -22.33 -11.59
CA TYR A 207 -32.83 -23.27 -11.46
C TYR A 207 -32.14 -23.59 -12.80
N PRO A 208 -32.84 -24.00 -13.88
CA PRO A 208 -32.21 -24.25 -15.18
C PRO A 208 -31.62 -22.98 -15.82
N PHE A 209 -32.29 -21.83 -15.67
CA PHE A 209 -31.73 -20.56 -16.12
C PHE A 209 -30.43 -20.23 -15.39
N MET A 210 -30.41 -20.28 -14.05
CA MET A 210 -29.20 -20.00 -13.28
C MET A 210 -28.11 -21.06 -13.51
N PHE A 211 -28.49 -22.31 -13.78
CA PHE A 211 -27.56 -23.38 -14.18
C PHE A 211 -26.87 -23.02 -15.50
N TYR A 212 -27.62 -22.63 -16.53
CA TYR A 212 -27.09 -22.11 -17.78
C TYR A 212 -26.23 -20.85 -17.58
N GLN A 213 -26.67 -19.88 -16.78
CA GLN A 213 -25.88 -18.68 -16.42
C GLN A 213 -24.56 -19.02 -15.72
N CYS A 214 -24.49 -20.15 -15.01
CA CYS A 214 -23.24 -20.66 -14.49
C CYS A 214 -22.42 -21.33 -15.60
N PHE A 215 -22.94 -22.37 -16.25
CA PHE A 215 -22.16 -23.32 -17.05
C PHE A 215 -21.98 -22.96 -18.53
N ARG A 216 -22.45 -21.79 -18.98
CA ARG A 216 -22.10 -21.25 -20.29
C ARG A 216 -20.76 -20.55 -20.35
N GLU A 217 -20.18 -20.53 -21.54
CA GLU A 217 -19.10 -19.63 -21.88
C GLU A 217 -19.58 -18.17 -21.83
N LYS A 218 -18.73 -17.26 -21.37
CA LYS A 218 -19.04 -15.83 -21.36
C LYS A 218 -19.17 -15.33 -22.80
N LYS A 219 -20.37 -14.87 -23.17
CA LYS A 219 -20.66 -14.25 -24.47
C LYS A 219 -19.57 -13.25 -24.87
N ALA A 220 -19.11 -13.36 -26.11
CA ALA A 220 -18.20 -12.39 -26.72
C ALA A 220 -18.83 -10.98 -26.71
N PRO A 221 -18.04 -9.91 -26.55
CA PRO A 221 -18.56 -8.55 -26.70
C PRO A 221 -19.04 -8.34 -28.15
N ALA A 222 -20.23 -7.76 -28.33
CA ALA A 222 -20.77 -7.47 -29.64
C ALA A 222 -19.84 -6.56 -30.46
N SER A 223 -19.57 -6.95 -31.71
CA SER A 223 -19.04 -6.03 -32.71
C SER A 223 -20.06 -4.90 -32.96
N ARG A 224 -19.58 -3.71 -33.35
CA ARG A 224 -20.44 -2.54 -33.57
C ARG A 224 -21.49 -2.87 -34.64
N GLY A 225 -22.77 -2.90 -34.25
CA GLY A 225 -23.91 -3.18 -35.12
C GLY A 225 -24.48 -4.60 -35.04
N ALA A 226 -23.80 -5.57 -34.41
CA ALA A 226 -24.29 -6.94 -34.32
C ALA A 226 -25.44 -7.10 -33.31
N LYS A 227 -26.62 -7.52 -33.80
CA LYS A 227 -27.75 -7.95 -32.95
C LYS A 227 -27.49 -9.36 -32.39
N ILE A 228 -26.66 -9.47 -31.35
CA ILE A 228 -26.51 -10.74 -30.61
C ILE A 228 -27.82 -11.06 -29.87
N PRO A 229 -28.36 -12.30 -29.97
CA PRO A 229 -29.54 -12.71 -29.23
C PRO A 229 -29.41 -12.50 -27.70
N ARG A 230 -30.46 -11.92 -27.09
CA ARG A 230 -30.49 -11.69 -25.63
C ARG A 230 -30.34 -12.99 -24.85
N PHE A 231 -30.93 -14.07 -25.33
CA PHE A 231 -30.77 -15.46 -24.88
C PHE A 231 -30.39 -16.35 -26.08
N ASN A 232 -29.68 -17.46 -25.86
CA ASN A 232 -29.35 -18.43 -26.91
C ASN A 232 -29.91 -19.80 -26.51
N HIS A 233 -30.85 -20.33 -27.29
CA HIS A 233 -31.58 -21.56 -26.98
C HIS A 233 -30.77 -22.82 -27.31
N ASP A 234 -30.05 -22.84 -28.42
CA ASP A 234 -29.27 -24.00 -28.86
C ASP A 234 -28.09 -24.26 -27.89
N ASP A 235 -27.42 -23.18 -27.46
CA ASP A 235 -26.39 -23.18 -26.41
C ASP A 235 -26.95 -23.63 -25.04
N TYR A 236 -28.18 -23.19 -24.70
CA TYR A 236 -28.87 -23.65 -23.50
C TYR A 236 -29.20 -25.15 -23.53
N ILE A 237 -29.68 -25.68 -24.67
CA ILE A 237 -29.95 -27.12 -24.85
C ILE A 237 -28.63 -27.91 -24.81
N ALA A 238 -27.61 -27.47 -25.55
CA ALA A 238 -26.30 -28.12 -25.60
C ALA A 238 -25.67 -28.24 -24.21
N ILE A 239 -25.77 -27.19 -23.38
CA ILE A 239 -25.27 -27.22 -21.99
C ILE A 239 -26.09 -28.14 -21.09
N HIS A 240 -27.42 -28.15 -21.19
CA HIS A 240 -28.20 -29.09 -20.38
C HIS A 240 -27.94 -30.54 -20.80
N ASN A 241 -27.88 -30.83 -22.10
CA ASN A 241 -27.61 -32.17 -22.64
C ASN A 241 -26.18 -32.65 -22.31
N LYS A 242 -25.17 -31.76 -22.31
CA LYS A 242 -23.80 -32.10 -21.91
C LYS A 242 -23.70 -32.54 -20.44
N TYR A 243 -24.61 -32.07 -19.57
CA TYR A 243 -24.54 -32.33 -18.13
C TYR A 243 -25.52 -33.43 -17.68
N SER A 244 -26.63 -33.65 -18.41
CA SER A 244 -27.55 -34.77 -18.16
C SER A 244 -27.01 -36.13 -18.67
N SER A 245 -26.04 -36.11 -19.58
CA SER A 245 -25.38 -37.31 -20.12
C SER A 245 -24.12 -37.75 -19.37
N LEU A 246 -23.75 -37.08 -18.27
CA LEU A 246 -22.58 -37.44 -17.46
C LEU A 246 -22.89 -38.63 -16.54
N THR A 247 -22.03 -39.64 -16.61
CA THR A 247 -21.99 -40.74 -15.62
C THR A 247 -21.39 -40.27 -14.28
N GLN A 248 -21.65 -41.01 -13.21
CA GLN A 248 -21.33 -40.60 -11.83
C GLN A 248 -19.84 -40.33 -11.57
N ASP A 249 -18.94 -40.99 -12.31
CA ASP A 249 -17.49 -40.83 -12.21
C ASP A 249 -16.91 -39.76 -13.17
N GLN A 250 -17.70 -39.27 -14.13
CA GLN A 250 -17.25 -38.27 -15.09
C GLN A 250 -17.20 -36.87 -14.47
N ARG A 251 -15.99 -36.34 -14.35
CA ARG A 251 -15.75 -34.99 -13.82
C ARG A 251 -16.37 -33.93 -14.72
N VAL A 252 -17.27 -33.14 -14.14
CA VAL A 252 -17.80 -31.89 -14.72
C VAL A 252 -16.66 -30.94 -15.11
N GLU A 253 -16.62 -30.56 -16.39
CA GLU A 253 -15.74 -29.51 -16.90
C GLU A 253 -16.29 -28.11 -16.57
N ASP A 254 -15.42 -27.18 -16.17
CA ASP A 254 -15.75 -25.76 -16.06
C ASP A 254 -15.59 -25.06 -17.44
N PRO A 255 -16.38 -24.02 -17.77
CA PRO A 255 -16.19 -23.23 -18.98
C PRO A 255 -14.84 -22.49 -19.00
N LYS A 256 -14.19 -22.42 -20.17
CA LYS A 256 -12.87 -21.80 -20.39
C LYS A 256 -12.86 -20.33 -20.00
N VAL A 257 -13.95 -19.60 -20.31
CA VAL A 257 -14.16 -18.21 -19.94
C VAL A 257 -15.48 -18.10 -19.18
N CYS A 258 -15.52 -18.66 -17.97
CA CYS A 258 -16.74 -18.70 -17.17
C CYS A 258 -17.25 -17.29 -16.76
N LEU A 259 -18.57 -17.15 -16.57
CA LEU A 259 -19.15 -15.97 -15.93
C LEU A 259 -18.69 -15.85 -14.47
N GLY A 260 -18.20 -14.67 -14.09
CA GLY A 260 -17.68 -14.38 -12.75
C GLY A 260 -18.76 -14.24 -11.69
N LEU A 261 -18.44 -14.56 -10.43
CA LEU A 261 -19.40 -14.64 -9.32
C LEU A 261 -20.25 -13.37 -9.15
N GLU A 262 -19.67 -12.17 -9.27
CA GLU A 262 -20.40 -10.89 -9.22
C GLU A 262 -21.49 -10.79 -10.30
N SER A 263 -21.25 -11.31 -11.50
CA SER A 263 -22.24 -11.32 -12.58
C SER A 263 -23.38 -12.26 -12.25
N ILE A 264 -23.09 -13.45 -11.70
CA ILE A 264 -24.08 -14.45 -11.27
C ILE A 264 -24.92 -13.91 -10.10
N MET A 265 -24.28 -13.28 -9.11
CA MET A 265 -24.98 -12.60 -7.99
C MET A 265 -25.87 -11.46 -8.50
N SER A 266 -25.45 -10.73 -9.54
CA SER A 266 -26.30 -9.72 -10.17
C SER A 266 -27.46 -10.30 -11.00
N TYR A 267 -27.40 -11.57 -11.44
CA TYR A 267 -28.61 -12.27 -11.95
C TYR A 267 -29.53 -12.65 -10.78
N LYS A 268 -29.01 -13.24 -9.69
CA LYS A 268 -29.80 -13.53 -8.48
C LYS A 268 -30.54 -12.28 -8.00
N ALA A 269 -29.84 -11.15 -7.83
CA ALA A 269 -30.43 -9.92 -7.32
C ALA A 269 -31.41 -9.24 -8.30
N ALA A 270 -31.14 -9.27 -9.62
CA ALA A 270 -32.07 -8.74 -10.61
C ALA A 270 -33.37 -9.55 -10.69
N LEU A 271 -33.27 -10.89 -10.64
CA LEU A 271 -34.43 -11.79 -10.64
C LEU A 271 -35.16 -11.79 -9.30
N GLN A 272 -34.46 -11.53 -8.18
CA GLN A 272 -35.07 -11.30 -6.88
C GLN A 272 -35.87 -9.99 -6.85
N LYS A 273 -35.39 -8.91 -7.50
CA LYS A 273 -36.22 -7.70 -7.67
C LYS A 273 -37.43 -7.99 -8.55
N PHE A 274 -37.23 -8.54 -9.75
CA PHE A 274 -38.34 -8.86 -10.66
C PHE A 274 -39.39 -9.80 -10.06
N HIS A 275 -38.97 -10.72 -9.17
CA HIS A 275 -39.87 -11.52 -8.35
C HIS A 275 -40.63 -10.70 -7.30
N ALA A 276 -39.96 -9.76 -6.61
CA ALA A 276 -40.62 -8.87 -5.65
C ALA A 276 -41.64 -7.94 -6.35
N ASP A 277 -41.25 -7.34 -7.48
CA ASP A 277 -42.15 -6.56 -8.35
C ASP A 277 -43.43 -7.39 -8.67
N GLN A 278 -43.27 -8.67 -9.07
CA GLN A 278 -44.40 -9.59 -9.28
C GLN A 278 -45.21 -9.98 -8.03
N ARG A 279 -44.66 -9.85 -6.82
CA ARG A 279 -45.43 -10.06 -5.57
C ARG A 279 -46.30 -8.86 -5.27
N ASP A 280 -45.76 -7.66 -5.47
CA ASP A 280 -46.46 -6.40 -5.22
C ASP A 280 -47.61 -6.23 -6.25
N ASP A 281 -47.39 -6.64 -7.51
CA ASP A 281 -48.42 -6.77 -8.55
C ASP A 281 -49.42 -7.94 -8.31
N ASN A 282 -49.27 -8.73 -7.24
CA ASN A 282 -50.04 -9.96 -6.93
C ASN A 282 -50.00 -11.06 -8.02
N ILE A 283 -49.09 -10.97 -8.99
CA ILE A 283 -48.85 -11.98 -10.04
C ILE A 283 -48.18 -13.25 -9.47
N ASN A 284 -47.47 -13.15 -8.35
CA ASN A 284 -46.70 -14.24 -7.77
C ASN A 284 -46.85 -14.32 -6.24
N ASN A 285 -47.39 -15.44 -5.75
CA ASN A 285 -47.61 -15.66 -4.31
C ASN A 285 -46.49 -16.46 -3.62
N CYS A 286 -45.41 -16.81 -4.33
CA CYS A 286 -44.31 -17.58 -3.78
C CYS A 286 -43.43 -16.75 -2.82
N SER A 287 -42.94 -17.37 -1.73
CA SER A 287 -41.77 -16.82 -1.01
C SER A 287 -40.50 -17.09 -1.81
N TRP A 288 -39.66 -16.05 -1.96
CA TRP A 288 -38.40 -16.16 -2.70
C TRP A 288 -37.46 -17.19 -2.07
N GLN A 289 -37.33 -17.19 -0.74
CA GLN A 289 -36.43 -18.07 0.00
C GLN A 289 -36.88 -19.53 -0.06
N ASP A 290 -38.17 -19.78 0.14
CA ASP A 290 -38.69 -21.11 0.45
C ASP A 290 -39.23 -21.85 -0.79
N HIS A 291 -39.75 -21.12 -1.78
CA HIS A 291 -40.46 -21.70 -2.93
C HIS A 291 -39.78 -21.46 -4.29
N VAL A 292 -38.85 -20.49 -4.39
CA VAL A 292 -38.18 -20.11 -5.65
C VAL A 292 -36.68 -20.38 -5.62
N TRP A 293 -35.97 -19.85 -4.62
CA TRP A 293 -34.53 -19.94 -4.49
C TRP A 293 -34.09 -21.13 -3.62
N LEU A 294 -34.55 -22.32 -4.01
CA LEU A 294 -34.33 -23.58 -3.30
C LEU A 294 -32.84 -23.89 -3.06
N ALA A 295 -32.53 -24.75 -2.08
CA ALA A 295 -31.16 -25.09 -1.68
C ALA A 295 -30.24 -25.59 -2.82
N LYS A 296 -30.79 -26.10 -3.92
CA LYS A 296 -30.04 -26.43 -5.16
C LYS A 296 -29.41 -25.20 -5.83
N CYS A 297 -30.07 -24.03 -5.76
CA CYS A 297 -29.53 -22.75 -6.22
C CYS A 297 -28.36 -22.27 -5.35
N GLU A 298 -28.44 -22.42 -4.02
CA GLU A 298 -27.30 -22.10 -3.13
C GLU A 298 -26.11 -23.06 -3.30
N LYS A 299 -26.34 -24.35 -3.56
CA LYS A 299 -25.28 -25.28 -3.96
C LYS A 299 -24.61 -24.82 -5.27
N LEU A 300 -25.40 -24.41 -6.26
CA LEU A 300 -24.91 -23.87 -7.54
C LEU A 300 -24.07 -22.59 -7.36
N MET A 301 -24.49 -21.65 -6.50
CA MET A 301 -23.70 -20.45 -6.17
C MET A 301 -22.34 -20.80 -5.56
N LYS A 302 -22.27 -21.84 -4.71
CA LYS A 302 -21.01 -22.34 -4.14
C LYS A 302 -20.08 -22.93 -5.22
N VAL A 303 -20.61 -23.63 -6.23
CA VAL A 303 -19.83 -24.08 -7.40
C VAL A 303 -19.28 -22.88 -8.19
N GLY A 304 -20.12 -21.88 -8.45
CA GLY A 304 -19.74 -20.61 -9.10
C GLY A 304 -18.65 -19.83 -8.35
N LYS A 305 -18.63 -19.90 -7.01
CA LYS A 305 -17.58 -19.32 -6.15
C LYS A 305 -16.27 -20.11 -6.24
N GLY A 306 -16.33 -21.45 -6.17
CA GLY A 306 -15.14 -22.31 -6.13
C GLY A 306 -14.36 -22.44 -7.44
N ARG A 307 -14.98 -22.17 -8.59
CA ARG A 307 -14.37 -22.46 -9.91
C ARG A 307 -13.30 -21.50 -10.41
N LYS A 308 -13.21 -20.25 -9.90
CA LYS A 308 -12.29 -19.23 -10.43
C LYS A 308 -10.84 -19.74 -10.53
N GLN A 309 -10.37 -20.45 -9.50
CA GLN A 309 -9.02 -21.03 -9.47
C GLN A 309 -8.88 -22.30 -10.34
N ARG A 310 -9.94 -23.06 -10.56
CA ARG A 310 -9.93 -24.24 -11.44
C ARG A 310 -9.81 -23.82 -12.90
N VAL A 311 -10.58 -22.81 -13.31
CA VAL A 311 -10.52 -22.22 -14.66
C VAL A 311 -9.16 -21.58 -14.90
N LYS A 312 -8.65 -20.75 -13.97
CA LYS A 312 -7.27 -20.23 -14.04
C LYS A 312 -6.24 -21.34 -14.29
N ARG A 313 -6.30 -22.43 -13.51
CA ARG A 313 -5.36 -23.57 -13.64
C ARG A 313 -5.51 -24.32 -14.96
N ALA A 314 -6.73 -24.47 -15.48
CA ALA A 314 -6.99 -25.16 -16.74
C ALA A 314 -6.55 -24.35 -17.98
N ASN A 315 -6.64 -23.03 -17.90
CA ASN A 315 -6.22 -22.09 -18.96
C ASN A 315 -4.71 -21.78 -18.94
N TYR A 316 -3.98 -22.23 -17.91
CA TYR A 316 -2.62 -21.78 -17.60
C TYR A 316 -2.52 -20.24 -17.43
N ASP A 317 -3.54 -19.63 -16.80
CA ASP A 317 -3.55 -18.19 -16.48
C ASP A 317 -2.30 -17.80 -15.66
N GLU A 318 -1.73 -16.65 -16.01
CA GLU A 318 -0.55 -16.11 -15.36
C GLU A 318 -0.67 -15.99 -13.82
N LYS A 319 0.41 -16.34 -13.13
CA LYS A 319 0.47 -16.37 -11.66
C LYS A 319 0.64 -14.98 -11.06
N VAL A 320 1.41 -14.11 -11.73
CA VAL A 320 1.54 -12.70 -11.35
C VAL A 320 0.32 -11.95 -11.87
N ASP A 321 -0.74 -11.90 -11.07
CA ASP A 321 -1.96 -11.18 -11.41
C ASP A 321 -1.98 -9.74 -10.87
N HIS A 322 -3.11 -9.07 -11.09
CA HIS A 322 -3.36 -7.68 -10.73
C HIS A 322 -3.16 -7.28 -9.25
N GLU A 323 -3.10 -8.23 -8.33
CA GLU A 323 -2.82 -7.98 -6.91
C GLU A 323 -1.31 -7.88 -6.63
N MET A 324 -0.48 -8.54 -7.47
CA MET A 324 0.98 -8.61 -7.33
C MET A 324 1.74 -7.73 -8.33
N SER A 325 1.25 -7.58 -9.57
CA SER A 325 1.92 -6.73 -10.58
C SER A 325 2.16 -5.26 -10.16
N PRO A 326 1.39 -4.64 -9.24
CA PRO A 326 1.65 -3.28 -8.80
C PRO A 326 2.86 -3.10 -7.87
N TYR A 327 3.41 -4.15 -7.24
CA TYR A 327 4.61 -4.00 -6.41
C TYR A 327 5.82 -3.60 -7.25
N GLY A 328 6.03 -4.26 -8.40
CA GLY A 328 7.02 -3.87 -9.41
C GLY A 328 6.66 -2.59 -10.20
N ALA A 329 5.78 -1.75 -9.66
CA ALA A 329 5.40 -0.45 -10.19
C ALA A 329 5.51 0.68 -9.16
N LEU A 330 5.98 0.38 -7.93
CA LEU A 330 6.13 1.36 -6.85
C LEU A 330 7.26 2.37 -7.12
N ASP A 331 8.42 1.89 -7.56
CA ASP A 331 9.59 2.71 -7.89
C ASP A 331 9.36 3.70 -9.06
N HIS A 332 8.20 3.59 -9.71
CA HIS A 332 7.77 4.45 -10.80
C HIS A 332 6.79 5.56 -10.37
N ILE A 333 6.48 5.75 -9.07
CA ILE A 333 5.53 6.80 -8.63
C ILE A 333 5.99 8.21 -9.08
N ASP A 334 7.24 8.59 -8.80
CA ASP A 334 7.82 9.85 -9.30
C ASP A 334 7.92 9.90 -10.83
N GLN A 335 8.13 8.76 -11.49
CA GLN A 335 8.20 8.70 -12.95
C GLN A 335 6.82 8.90 -13.61
N ILE A 336 5.75 8.38 -13.00
CA ILE A 336 4.36 8.62 -13.43
C ILE A 336 3.99 10.07 -13.19
N GLU A 337 4.36 10.65 -12.04
CA GLU A 337 4.15 12.07 -11.74
C GLU A 337 4.84 12.97 -12.77
N ASN A 338 6.13 12.73 -13.04
CA ASN A 338 6.90 13.53 -13.99
C ASN A 338 6.36 13.35 -15.41
N ALA A 339 6.05 12.12 -15.83
CA ALA A 339 5.48 11.87 -17.15
C ALA A 339 4.08 12.52 -17.31
N LEU A 340 3.27 12.59 -16.25
CA LEU A 340 2.01 13.33 -16.27
C LEU A 340 2.24 14.84 -16.36
N PHE A 341 3.18 15.41 -15.60
CA PHE A 341 3.55 16.82 -15.67
C PHE A 341 4.06 17.19 -17.08
N GLN A 342 5.03 16.43 -17.60
CA GLN A 342 5.63 16.63 -18.93
C GLN A 342 4.65 16.47 -20.10
N MET A 343 3.48 15.82 -19.91
CA MET A 343 2.39 15.87 -20.91
C MET A 343 1.80 17.29 -21.10
N GLY A 344 2.11 18.23 -20.21
CA GLY A 344 1.78 19.65 -20.32
C GLY A 344 2.89 20.51 -20.95
N CYS A 345 4.08 19.96 -21.23
CA CYS A 345 5.17 20.66 -21.94
C CYS A 345 4.91 20.79 -23.46
N VAL A 346 3.67 21.09 -23.84
CA VAL A 346 3.21 21.33 -25.21
C VAL A 346 2.50 22.67 -25.22
N SER A 347 2.74 23.49 -26.25
CA SER A 347 2.18 24.85 -26.40
C SER A 347 0.68 24.88 -26.75
N ASP A 348 -0.11 23.98 -26.18
CA ASP A 348 -1.58 23.89 -26.29
C ASP A 348 -2.17 23.93 -24.87
N SER A 349 -2.88 25.00 -24.54
CA SER A 349 -3.43 25.26 -23.21
C SER A 349 -4.32 24.14 -22.67
N ARG A 350 -4.97 23.40 -23.55
CA ARG A 350 -5.83 22.26 -23.23
C ARG A 350 -5.03 21.05 -22.75
N SER A 351 -3.84 20.85 -23.30
CA SER A 351 -2.86 19.85 -22.86
C SER A 351 -2.24 20.22 -21.52
N ILE A 352 -1.95 21.52 -21.27
CA ILE A 352 -1.52 22.03 -19.97
C ILE A 352 -2.59 21.76 -18.90
N LEU A 353 -3.83 22.21 -19.12
CA LEU A 353 -4.95 21.99 -18.20
C LEU A 353 -5.20 20.49 -17.96
N SER A 354 -5.18 19.67 -19.01
CA SER A 354 -5.37 18.23 -18.88
C SER A 354 -4.20 17.53 -18.16
N SER A 355 -2.96 17.98 -18.34
CA SER A 355 -1.78 17.52 -17.60
C SER A 355 -1.97 17.76 -16.11
N LEU A 356 -2.16 19.01 -15.70
CA LEU A 356 -2.27 19.41 -14.30
C LEU A 356 -3.44 18.71 -13.59
N ARG A 357 -4.61 18.63 -14.25
CA ARG A 357 -5.79 17.89 -13.77
C ARG A 357 -5.49 16.40 -13.54
N ASN A 358 -4.79 15.76 -14.47
CA ASN A 358 -4.44 14.34 -14.38
C ASN A 358 -3.36 14.08 -13.32
N ARG A 359 -2.36 14.97 -13.22
CA ARG A 359 -1.31 14.97 -12.17
C ARG A 359 -1.91 15.10 -10.78
N PHE A 360 -2.79 16.09 -10.56
CA PHE A 360 -3.55 16.22 -9.31
C PHE A 360 -4.34 14.95 -9.00
N THR A 361 -5.08 14.40 -9.98
CA THR A 361 -5.87 13.17 -9.77
C THR A 361 -4.99 11.99 -9.37
N PHE A 362 -3.81 11.81 -10.00
CA PHE A 362 -2.86 10.77 -9.63
C PHE A 362 -2.34 10.97 -8.21
N LEU A 363 -1.78 12.13 -7.89
CA LEU A 363 -1.20 12.40 -6.57
C LEU A 363 -2.23 12.31 -5.43
N PHE A 364 -3.45 12.83 -5.63
CA PHE A 364 -4.49 12.76 -4.60
C PHE A 364 -5.01 11.34 -4.40
N THR A 365 -5.13 10.55 -5.48
CA THR A 365 -5.52 9.13 -5.37
C THR A 365 -4.41 8.25 -4.77
N THR A 366 -3.13 8.61 -4.94
CA THR A 366 -1.98 7.94 -4.31
C THR A 366 -1.81 8.31 -2.84
N GLY A 367 -1.83 9.60 -2.49
CA GLY A 367 -1.68 10.07 -1.12
C GLY A 367 -2.86 9.69 -0.22
N GLY A 368 -4.09 9.87 -0.70
CA GLY A 368 -5.30 9.57 0.07
C GLY A 368 -5.84 8.14 -0.12
N ILE A 369 -5.21 7.32 -0.95
CA ILE A 369 -5.65 5.96 -1.30
C ILE A 369 -7.10 5.97 -1.88
N LEU A 370 -7.39 6.88 -2.82
CA LEU A 370 -8.75 7.20 -3.29
C LEU A 370 -9.11 6.60 -4.66
N ARG A 371 -10.38 6.25 -4.87
CA ARG A 371 -10.87 5.83 -6.19
C ARG A 371 -10.92 7.05 -7.13
N GLY A 372 -10.34 6.93 -8.33
CA GLY A 372 -10.36 8.03 -9.30
C GLY A 372 -11.77 8.55 -9.63
N GLU A 373 -12.79 7.68 -9.71
CA GLU A 373 -14.15 8.11 -9.99
C GLU A 373 -14.72 9.05 -8.92
N SER A 374 -14.28 8.94 -7.67
CA SER A 374 -14.71 9.85 -6.60
C SER A 374 -14.18 11.26 -6.83
N VAL A 375 -12.93 11.41 -7.27
CA VAL A 375 -12.37 12.73 -7.65
C VAL A 375 -13.03 13.26 -8.94
N TYR A 376 -13.49 12.38 -9.84
CA TYR A 376 -14.31 12.77 -10.99
C TYR A 376 -15.78 13.04 -10.68
N MET A 377 -16.26 12.80 -9.46
CA MET A 377 -17.62 13.17 -9.02
C MET A 377 -17.62 14.47 -8.22
N ALA A 378 -16.51 14.75 -7.55
CA ALA A 378 -16.27 15.88 -6.65
C ALA A 378 -16.65 17.26 -7.20
N GLU A 379 -17.17 18.07 -6.31
CA GLU A 379 -17.46 19.50 -6.48
C GLU A 379 -16.38 20.38 -5.84
N LEU A 380 -16.42 21.70 -6.08
CA LEU A 380 -15.62 22.67 -5.33
C LEU A 380 -16.10 22.78 -3.87
N SER A 381 -17.41 22.65 -3.65
CA SER A 381 -18.08 22.62 -2.34
C SER A 381 -17.68 21.42 -1.45
N ASP A 382 -17.23 20.31 -2.05
CA ASP A 382 -16.69 19.15 -1.33
C ASP A 382 -15.30 19.42 -0.70
N LEU A 383 -14.58 20.46 -1.15
CA LEU A 383 -13.22 20.78 -0.68
C LEU A 383 -13.23 21.61 0.60
N LEU A 384 -12.57 21.07 1.61
CA LEU A 384 -12.31 21.68 2.90
C LEU A 384 -10.81 21.57 3.23
N HIS A 385 -10.35 22.35 4.20
CA HIS A 385 -9.00 22.21 4.75
C HIS A 385 -9.02 22.26 6.28
N ALA A 386 -7.96 21.73 6.88
CA ALA A 386 -7.67 21.86 8.30
C ALA A 386 -6.16 22.08 8.49
N THR A 387 -5.81 22.99 9.41
CA THR A 387 -4.41 23.24 9.79
C THR A 387 -4.16 22.63 11.17
N VAL A 388 -3.22 21.69 11.28
CA VAL A 388 -3.01 20.88 12.48
C VAL A 388 -1.53 20.86 12.88
N GLN A 389 -1.21 21.48 14.01
CA GLN A 389 0.14 21.49 14.60
C GLN A 389 0.10 20.81 15.98
N ARG A 390 1.01 19.87 16.25
CA ARG A 390 1.27 19.40 17.63
C ARG A 390 2.23 20.39 18.27
N THR A 391 2.20 20.55 19.60
CA THR A 391 3.10 21.44 20.35
C THR A 391 4.59 21.23 20.06
N ARG A 392 4.99 20.02 19.63
CA ARG A 392 6.36 19.68 19.25
C ARG A 392 6.71 19.90 17.78
N ASP A 393 5.74 20.14 16.89
CA ASP A 393 6.03 20.32 15.46
C ASP A 393 6.49 21.77 15.19
N PRO A 394 7.65 21.99 14.55
CA PRO A 394 8.09 23.34 14.18
C PRO A 394 7.09 24.05 13.27
N HIS A 395 6.54 23.33 12.29
CA HIS A 395 5.65 23.88 11.26
C HIS A 395 4.26 23.22 11.30
N PRO A 396 3.17 23.97 11.00
CA PRO A 396 1.82 23.42 10.95
C PRO A 396 1.60 22.47 9.77
N VAL A 397 0.75 21.45 9.93
CA VAL A 397 0.33 20.57 8.82
C VAL A 397 -0.94 21.11 8.18
N THR A 398 -0.83 21.63 6.95
CA THR A 398 -1.99 21.85 6.08
C THR A 398 -2.51 20.51 5.58
N VAL A 399 -3.76 20.16 5.91
CA VAL A 399 -4.47 18.97 5.45
C VAL A 399 -5.60 19.39 4.51
N MET A 400 -5.59 18.88 3.29
CA MET A 400 -6.68 18.99 2.32
C MET A 400 -7.66 17.82 2.53
N ILE A 401 -8.95 18.15 2.56
CA ILE A 401 -10.05 17.23 2.83
C ILE A 401 -11.06 17.35 1.68
N LEU A 402 -11.36 16.24 1.02
CA LEU A 402 -12.50 16.10 0.12
C LEU A 402 -13.60 15.33 0.87
N GLN A 403 -14.73 15.96 1.18
CA GLN A 403 -15.92 15.22 1.58
C GLN A 403 -16.46 14.48 0.34
N MET A 404 -16.82 13.20 0.48
CA MET A 404 -17.32 12.40 -0.63
C MET A 404 -18.72 11.90 -0.28
N ALA A 405 -19.74 12.51 -0.88
CA ALA A 405 -21.14 12.18 -0.63
C ALA A 405 -21.55 10.77 -1.11
N THR A 406 -20.86 10.21 -2.11
CA THR A 406 -21.23 8.90 -2.70
C THR A 406 -20.10 7.87 -2.68
N GLY A 407 -20.40 6.67 -2.16
CA GLY A 407 -19.50 5.52 -2.10
C GLY A 407 -20.11 4.25 -2.69
N LYS A 408 -19.31 3.43 -3.38
CA LYS A 408 -19.81 2.21 -4.07
C LYS A 408 -20.58 1.26 -3.14
N THR A 409 -20.15 1.13 -1.88
CA THR A 409 -20.65 0.13 -0.92
C THR A 409 -21.52 0.71 0.21
N ASN A 410 -21.60 2.03 0.35
CA ASN A 410 -22.18 2.67 1.53
C ASN A 410 -23.33 3.57 1.08
N GLN A 411 -24.44 3.53 1.82
CA GLN A 411 -25.63 4.34 1.52
C GLN A 411 -25.72 5.59 2.43
N ASP A 412 -25.33 5.48 3.71
CA ASP A 412 -25.49 6.58 4.70
C ASP A 412 -24.18 7.02 5.38
N LEU A 413 -23.02 6.74 4.79
CA LEU A 413 -21.70 7.08 5.35
C LEU A 413 -20.96 8.08 4.47
N LYS A 414 -20.83 9.33 4.95
CA LYS A 414 -19.93 10.34 4.38
C LYS A 414 -18.49 9.79 4.38
N LEU A 415 -17.88 9.72 3.20
CA LEU A 415 -16.49 9.30 3.03
C LEU A 415 -15.57 10.53 2.94
N TYR A 416 -14.27 10.35 3.19
CA TYR A 416 -13.32 11.47 3.22
C TYR A 416 -12.01 11.14 2.48
N GLY A 417 -11.66 11.96 1.49
CA GLY A 417 -10.34 12.00 0.86
C GLY A 417 -9.43 12.95 1.62
N ARG A 418 -8.25 12.50 2.06
CA ARG A 418 -7.40 13.25 3.01
C ARG A 418 -5.93 13.13 2.64
N VAL A 419 -5.23 14.27 2.53
CA VAL A 419 -3.78 14.36 2.30
C VAL A 419 -3.21 15.61 2.98
N ALA A 420 -1.93 15.59 3.33
CA ALA A 420 -1.17 16.80 3.69
C ALA A 420 -0.24 17.23 2.55
N ARG A 421 0.41 18.41 2.67
CA ARG A 421 1.51 18.80 1.76
C ARG A 421 2.63 17.78 1.88
N HIS A 422 3.01 17.12 0.79
CA HIS A 422 4.07 16.10 0.78
C HIS A 422 5.47 16.75 0.80
N LYS A 423 6.46 16.18 1.53
CA LYS A 423 7.80 16.79 1.69
C LYS A 423 8.49 17.14 0.36
N ASN A 424 8.65 16.16 -0.53
CA ASN A 424 9.04 16.35 -1.94
C ASN A 424 7.92 17.11 -2.66
N VAL A 425 8.25 18.26 -3.27
CA VAL A 425 7.31 19.17 -3.95
C VAL A 425 6.62 18.53 -5.17
N ASN A 426 7.31 17.64 -5.89
CA ASN A 426 6.74 16.94 -7.05
C ASN A 426 5.55 16.06 -6.66
N LEU A 427 5.61 15.43 -5.48
CA LEU A 427 4.53 14.58 -4.96
C LEU A 427 3.48 15.36 -4.14
N CYS A 428 3.59 16.68 -4.05
CA CYS A 428 2.68 17.53 -3.28
C CYS A 428 1.29 17.62 -3.92
N SER A 429 0.37 16.76 -3.50
CA SER A 429 -1.02 16.75 -3.99
C SER A 429 -1.77 18.07 -3.79
N ILE A 430 -1.39 18.88 -2.79
CA ILE A 430 -2.03 20.18 -2.52
C ILE A 430 -1.47 21.26 -3.47
N GLY A 431 -0.15 21.29 -3.69
CA GLY A 431 0.44 22.14 -4.74
C GLY A 431 -0.04 21.75 -6.14
N ALA A 432 -0.22 20.45 -6.41
CA ALA A 432 -0.83 19.98 -7.65
C ALA A 432 -2.29 20.43 -7.82
N LEU A 433 -3.07 20.55 -6.74
CA LEU A 433 -4.40 21.17 -6.79
C LEU A 433 -4.28 22.67 -7.11
N GLY A 434 -3.41 23.39 -6.38
CA GLY A 434 -3.20 24.83 -6.56
C GLY A 434 -2.83 25.20 -8.00
N PHE A 435 -1.81 24.55 -8.57
CA PHE A 435 -1.42 24.75 -9.96
C PHE A 435 -2.54 24.43 -10.96
N TYR A 436 -3.31 23.36 -10.70
CA TYR A 436 -4.45 23.00 -11.54
C TYR A 436 -5.59 24.03 -11.46
N LEU A 437 -5.97 24.52 -10.27
CA LEU A 437 -7.03 25.51 -10.11
C LEU A 437 -6.63 26.88 -10.66
N MET A 438 -5.42 27.36 -10.35
CA MET A 438 -4.87 28.61 -10.89
C MET A 438 -4.86 28.57 -12.43
N TYR A 439 -4.33 27.49 -13.03
CA TYR A 439 -4.31 27.38 -14.49
C TYR A 439 -5.71 27.16 -15.10
N ARG A 440 -6.59 26.43 -14.41
CA ARG A 440 -8.00 26.28 -14.80
C ARG A 440 -8.64 27.65 -14.92
N PHE A 441 -8.63 28.44 -13.85
CA PHE A 441 -9.34 29.72 -13.78
C PHE A 441 -8.77 30.74 -14.76
N HIS A 442 -7.44 30.82 -14.89
CA HIS A 442 -6.78 31.61 -15.94
C HIS A 442 -7.15 31.17 -17.38
N TYR A 443 -7.39 29.88 -17.62
CA TYR A 443 -7.77 29.36 -18.93
C TYR A 443 -9.29 29.46 -19.24
N THR A 444 -10.16 29.39 -18.23
CA THR A 444 -11.62 29.37 -18.40
C THR A 444 -12.27 30.75 -18.25
N GLY A 445 -11.61 31.70 -17.58
CA GLY A 445 -12.19 32.98 -17.16
C GLY A 445 -13.29 32.83 -16.10
N GLU A 446 -13.49 31.64 -15.53
CA GLU A 446 -14.65 31.34 -14.66
C GLU A 446 -14.55 31.95 -13.26
N TRP A 447 -13.46 32.66 -12.96
CA TRP A 447 -13.25 33.45 -11.74
C TRP A 447 -13.03 34.95 -12.02
N ASP A 448 -13.06 35.38 -13.28
CA ASP A 448 -13.10 36.81 -13.63
C ASP A 448 -14.43 37.43 -13.17
N ASN A 449 -15.47 36.59 -13.09
CA ASN A 449 -16.75 36.84 -12.43
C ASN A 449 -17.01 35.67 -11.46
N PRO A 450 -16.53 35.74 -10.21
CA PRO A 450 -16.68 34.66 -9.25
C PRO A 450 -18.16 34.44 -8.87
N PRO A 451 -18.56 33.22 -8.46
CA PRO A 451 -19.95 32.93 -8.13
C PRO A 451 -20.39 33.62 -6.83
N ASP A 452 -21.69 33.84 -6.68
CA ASP A 452 -22.26 34.35 -5.42
C ASP A 452 -22.18 33.29 -4.31
N PHE A 453 -21.25 33.47 -3.39
CA PHE A 453 -21.02 32.56 -2.28
C PHE A 453 -22.12 32.60 -1.19
N LEU A 454 -23.11 33.50 -1.29
CA LEU A 454 -24.31 33.50 -0.44
C LEU A 454 -25.40 32.55 -1.01
N ASP A 455 -25.58 32.50 -2.33
CA ASP A 455 -26.42 31.48 -2.98
C ASP A 455 -25.63 30.19 -3.25
N ASN A 456 -25.87 29.17 -2.42
CA ASN A 456 -25.28 27.85 -2.62
C ASN A 456 -25.56 27.25 -4.02
N LYS A 457 -26.67 27.59 -4.70
CA LYS A 457 -26.98 27.08 -6.05
C LYS A 457 -26.04 27.64 -7.12
N SER A 458 -25.41 28.79 -6.89
CA SER A 458 -24.48 29.41 -7.84
C SER A 458 -23.22 28.56 -8.04
N TRP A 459 -22.81 27.81 -7.01
CA TRP A 459 -21.47 27.19 -6.98
C TRP A 459 -21.43 25.74 -6.49
N PHE A 460 -22.41 25.22 -5.73
CA PHE A 460 -22.31 23.87 -5.15
C PHE A 460 -22.16 22.76 -6.19
N ASP A 461 -22.90 22.82 -7.30
CA ASP A 461 -22.80 21.82 -8.38
C ASP A 461 -21.51 21.93 -9.23
N THR A 462 -20.69 22.97 -9.02
CA THR A 462 -19.48 23.23 -9.82
C THR A 462 -18.43 22.17 -9.58
N LYS A 463 -18.09 21.39 -10.61
CA LYS A 463 -17.19 20.25 -10.50
C LYS A 463 -15.75 20.68 -10.28
N LEU A 464 -15.04 19.89 -9.47
CA LEU A 464 -13.61 20.04 -9.24
C LEU A 464 -12.80 19.80 -10.52
N LEU A 465 -13.18 18.79 -11.31
CA LEU A 465 -12.45 18.36 -12.51
C LEU A 465 -13.21 18.68 -13.81
N VAL A 466 -12.79 19.73 -14.53
CA VAL A 466 -13.42 20.19 -15.77
C VAL A 466 -12.79 19.63 -17.05
N ALA A 467 -13.53 19.77 -18.16
CA ALA A 467 -13.06 19.39 -19.49
C ALA A 467 -12.06 20.42 -20.04
N SER A 468 -11.21 19.98 -20.97
CA SER A 468 -10.31 20.87 -21.70
C SER A 468 -10.80 21.21 -23.12
N ASP A 469 -12.00 20.75 -23.51
CA ASP A 469 -12.60 21.06 -24.80
C ASP A 469 -14.06 21.46 -24.61
N SER A 470 -14.45 22.60 -25.15
CA SER A 470 -15.84 22.95 -25.44
C SER A 470 -16.37 22.05 -26.55
N ARG A 471 -17.46 21.31 -26.31
CA ARG A 471 -18.08 20.50 -27.36
C ARG A 471 -18.78 21.41 -28.36
N ARG A 472 -18.17 21.60 -29.54
CA ARG A 472 -18.68 22.41 -30.66
C ARG A 472 -18.83 23.91 -30.33
N GLY A 473 -17.89 24.48 -29.59
CA GLY A 473 -17.87 25.93 -29.31
C GLY A 473 -18.92 26.43 -28.32
N SER A 474 -19.77 25.56 -27.75
CA SER A 474 -20.61 25.91 -26.60
C SER A 474 -19.75 26.24 -25.38
N PRO A 475 -20.17 27.14 -24.48
CA PRO A 475 -19.47 27.42 -23.22
C PRO A 475 -19.15 26.14 -22.44
N LEU A 476 -18.03 26.16 -21.69
CA LEU A 476 -17.65 25.06 -20.82
C LEU A 476 -18.70 24.96 -19.69
N ASN A 477 -19.44 23.85 -19.67
CA ASN A 477 -20.38 23.58 -18.58
C ASN A 477 -19.60 22.97 -17.40
N HIS A 478 -19.43 23.75 -16.34
CA HIS A 478 -18.64 23.37 -15.18
C HIS A 478 -19.39 22.48 -14.17
N THR A 479 -20.72 22.31 -14.28
CA THR A 479 -21.49 21.34 -13.47
C THR A 479 -21.49 19.93 -14.07
N GLN A 480 -21.10 19.78 -15.33
CA GLN A 480 -21.06 18.49 -16.01
C GLN A 480 -19.80 17.68 -15.68
N ARG A 481 -19.98 16.55 -14.97
CA ARG A 481 -18.95 15.54 -14.73
C ARG A 481 -18.26 15.07 -16.03
N ILE A 482 -16.93 15.15 -16.07
CA ILE A 482 -16.11 14.58 -17.14
C ILE A 482 -15.94 13.06 -17.05
N SER A 483 -15.58 12.42 -18.17
CA SER A 483 -15.33 10.98 -18.18
C SER A 483 -13.92 10.62 -17.71
N ASP A 484 -13.88 9.85 -16.63
CA ASP A 484 -12.77 9.01 -16.16
C ASP A 484 -11.93 8.32 -17.26
N LYS A 485 -12.54 7.95 -18.39
CA LYS A 485 -11.85 7.41 -19.58
C LYS A 485 -10.76 8.33 -20.15
N SER A 486 -10.80 9.64 -19.91
CA SER A 486 -9.75 10.58 -20.34
C SER A 486 -8.45 10.30 -19.58
N TYR A 487 -8.53 10.30 -18.25
CA TYR A 487 -7.42 9.94 -17.36
C TYR A 487 -6.98 8.49 -17.53
N ALA A 488 -7.91 7.55 -17.74
CA ALA A 488 -7.59 6.16 -18.05
C ALA A 488 -6.70 6.02 -19.30
N LYS A 489 -6.93 6.85 -20.34
CA LYS A 489 -6.07 6.90 -21.54
C LYS A 489 -4.71 7.52 -21.23
N ALA A 490 -4.66 8.63 -20.48
CA ALA A 490 -3.41 9.29 -20.09
C ALA A 490 -2.51 8.36 -19.27
N ILE A 491 -3.03 7.77 -18.19
CA ILE A 491 -2.32 6.77 -17.38
C ILE A 491 -1.91 5.56 -18.24
N LYS A 492 -2.78 5.07 -19.15
CA LYS A 492 -2.39 3.96 -20.05
C LYS A 492 -1.25 4.34 -21.01
N LYS A 493 -1.16 5.60 -21.47
CA LYS A 493 -0.03 6.10 -22.26
C LYS A 493 1.24 6.08 -21.41
N VAL A 494 1.20 6.69 -20.21
CA VAL A 494 2.34 6.77 -19.28
C VAL A 494 2.83 5.39 -18.85
N CYS A 495 1.93 4.48 -18.45
CA CYS A 495 2.30 3.11 -18.10
C CYS A 495 2.95 2.37 -19.28
N LYS A 496 2.47 2.57 -20.52
CA LYS A 496 3.08 1.96 -21.70
C LYS A 496 4.50 2.49 -21.93
N SER A 497 4.75 3.79 -21.78
CA SER A 497 6.09 4.37 -21.95
C SER A 497 7.07 3.98 -20.82
N LEU A 498 6.58 3.64 -19.63
CA LEU A 498 7.38 3.21 -18.48
C LEU A 498 7.46 1.68 -18.32
N GLY A 499 6.92 0.89 -19.26
CA GLY A 499 6.90 -0.59 -19.19
C GLY A 499 5.93 -1.19 -18.15
N ILE A 500 5.18 -0.35 -17.43
CA ILE A 500 4.35 -0.73 -16.27
C ILE A 500 3.15 -1.58 -16.72
N THR A 501 3.19 -2.87 -16.35
CA THR A 501 2.12 -3.83 -16.67
C THR A 501 1.00 -3.76 -15.63
N THR A 502 -0.06 -3.03 -15.97
CA THR A 502 -1.28 -2.90 -15.15
C THR A 502 -2.57 -2.90 -15.98
N ARG A 503 -3.68 -3.20 -15.31
CA ARG A 503 -5.06 -3.10 -15.86
C ARG A 503 -5.90 -2.02 -15.16
N HIS A 504 -5.36 -1.35 -14.13
CA HIS A 504 -6.10 -0.50 -13.20
C HIS A 504 -6.00 1.01 -13.48
N PHE A 505 -5.98 1.44 -14.74
CA PHE A 505 -5.64 2.82 -15.12
C PHE A 505 -6.44 3.94 -14.40
N VAL A 506 -7.74 3.75 -14.14
CA VAL A 506 -8.59 4.73 -13.38
C VAL A 506 -8.28 4.73 -11.87
N HIS A 507 -7.75 3.63 -11.35
CA HIS A 507 -7.52 3.42 -9.92
C HIS A 507 -6.03 3.39 -9.54
N ILE A 508 -5.11 3.67 -10.47
CA ILE A 508 -3.69 3.34 -10.28
C ILE A 508 -3.09 3.94 -9.01
N GLY A 509 -3.44 5.19 -8.67
CA GLY A 509 -2.99 5.82 -7.43
C GLY A 509 -3.50 5.11 -6.17
N ARG A 510 -4.77 4.66 -6.15
CA ARG A 510 -5.26 3.83 -5.03
C ARG A 510 -4.48 2.53 -4.88
N VAL A 511 -4.09 1.92 -5.99
CA VAL A 511 -3.38 0.64 -5.99
C VAL A 511 -1.94 0.85 -5.52
N LEU A 512 -1.19 1.75 -6.16
CA LEU A 512 0.20 2.05 -5.80
C LEU A 512 0.29 2.63 -4.39
N GLY A 513 -0.50 3.66 -4.07
CA GLY A 513 -0.49 4.30 -2.75
C GLY A 513 -0.95 3.39 -1.61
N ASN A 514 -1.63 2.28 -1.91
CA ASN A 514 -1.88 1.22 -0.93
C ASN A 514 -0.70 0.25 -0.80
N LYS A 515 -0.10 -0.18 -1.92
CA LYS A 515 1.05 -1.09 -1.91
C LYS A 515 2.31 -0.44 -1.33
N GLU A 516 2.48 0.87 -1.52
CA GLU A 516 3.45 1.72 -0.85
C GLU A 516 3.27 1.67 0.68
N SER A 517 2.05 1.87 1.20
CA SER A 517 1.77 1.73 2.64
C SER A 517 1.97 0.32 3.18
N GLU A 518 1.78 -0.73 2.37
CA GLU A 518 2.05 -2.11 2.77
C GLU A 518 3.57 -2.39 2.85
N ILE A 519 4.37 -1.87 1.91
CA ILE A 519 5.84 -1.99 1.92
C ILE A 519 6.48 -1.11 3.01
N MET A 520 5.89 0.05 3.30
CA MET A 520 6.38 0.99 4.32
C MET A 520 5.79 0.74 5.72
N GLU A 521 5.19 -0.45 5.94
CA GLU A 521 4.65 -0.94 7.22
C GLU A 521 3.73 0.07 7.96
N ASP A 522 2.87 0.77 7.20
CA ASP A 522 1.89 1.69 7.79
C ASP A 522 0.78 0.92 8.53
N ASP A 523 0.29 1.50 9.65
CA ASP A 523 -0.72 0.85 10.50
C ASP A 523 -1.96 0.41 9.70
N ASP A 524 -2.28 -0.87 9.85
CA ASP A 524 -3.24 -1.56 9.01
C ASP A 524 -4.69 -1.07 9.22
N ASN A 525 -5.00 -0.49 10.38
CA ASN A 525 -6.29 0.15 10.65
C ASN A 525 -6.32 1.58 10.11
N LEU A 526 -5.27 2.37 10.33
CA LEU A 526 -5.15 3.72 9.77
C LEU A 526 -5.20 3.69 8.23
N ARG A 527 -4.59 2.68 7.60
CA ARG A 527 -4.65 2.40 6.16
C ARG A 527 -6.08 2.10 5.69
N ARG A 528 -6.84 1.31 6.45
CA ARG A 528 -8.28 1.08 6.19
C ARG A 528 -9.10 2.36 6.31
N THR A 529 -8.94 3.12 7.39
CA THR A 529 -9.63 4.39 7.64
C THR A 529 -9.31 5.43 6.57
N LEU A 530 -8.04 5.60 6.18
CA LEU A 530 -7.60 6.53 5.13
C LEU A 530 -8.22 6.16 3.77
N GLY A 531 -8.07 4.89 3.36
CA GLY A 531 -8.62 4.38 2.11
C GLY A 531 -10.14 4.19 2.10
N ASN A 532 -10.86 4.54 3.18
CA ASN A 532 -12.31 4.38 3.30
C ASN A 532 -12.77 2.92 3.06
N TRP A 533 -12.05 1.94 3.62
CA TRP A 533 -12.41 0.52 3.60
C TRP A 533 -13.20 0.14 4.87
N ASP A 534 -14.30 -0.59 4.69
CA ASP A 534 -15.19 -1.07 5.77
C ASP A 534 -15.51 -0.02 6.86
N PRO A 535 -15.96 1.20 6.48
CA PRO A 535 -16.24 2.25 7.46
C PRO A 535 -17.43 1.86 8.33
N LYS A 536 -17.24 1.92 9.63
CA LYS A 536 -18.16 1.31 10.61
C LYS A 536 -19.20 2.33 11.09
N GLN A 537 -20.37 1.86 11.54
CA GLN A 537 -21.46 2.74 12.00
C GLN A 537 -21.01 3.67 13.16
N ASN A 538 -20.09 3.23 14.03
CA ASN A 538 -19.54 4.07 15.10
C ASN A 538 -18.63 5.22 14.59
N GLU A 539 -18.07 5.12 13.38
CA GLU A 539 -17.29 6.19 12.74
C GLU A 539 -18.17 7.33 12.20
N LYS A 540 -19.50 7.18 12.20
CA LYS A 540 -20.43 8.32 12.04
C LYS A 540 -20.26 9.31 13.20
N ALA A 541 -20.28 8.79 14.43
CA ALA A 541 -20.36 9.55 15.68
C ALA A 541 -19.00 9.98 16.24
N PHE A 542 -17.96 9.13 16.16
CA PHE A 542 -16.68 9.38 16.84
C PHE A 542 -15.54 9.85 15.91
N SER A 543 -14.52 10.48 16.50
CA SER A 543 -13.54 11.34 15.80
C SER A 543 -12.38 10.61 15.10
N ASN A 544 -12.68 9.56 14.32
CA ASN A 544 -11.68 8.87 13.47
C ASN A 544 -11.49 9.54 12.09
N LYS A 545 -12.08 10.72 11.88
CA LYS A 545 -12.18 11.35 10.55
C LYS A 545 -10.84 11.85 10.00
N LEU A 546 -9.87 12.20 10.86
CA LEU A 546 -8.50 12.58 10.46
C LEU A 546 -7.43 11.65 11.09
N PRO A 547 -7.06 10.53 10.44
CA PRO A 547 -5.99 9.64 10.91
C PRO A 547 -4.60 10.28 10.70
N MET A 548 -4.26 11.28 11.53
CA MET A 548 -3.12 12.18 11.30
C MET A 548 -1.75 11.50 11.21
N LYS A 549 -1.55 10.33 11.83
CA LYS A 549 -0.28 9.59 11.74
C LYS A 549 -0.01 9.12 10.31
N ILE A 550 -0.95 8.37 9.70
CA ILE A 550 -0.78 7.92 8.31
C ILE A 550 -0.86 9.08 7.31
N ILE A 551 -1.65 10.14 7.57
CA ILE A 551 -1.67 11.34 6.71
C ILE A 551 -0.27 11.99 6.64
N ARG A 552 0.48 12.00 7.75
CA ARG A 552 1.88 12.47 7.78
C ARG A 552 2.84 11.48 7.10
N GLN A 553 2.73 10.18 7.38
CA GLN A 553 3.55 9.14 6.73
C GLN A 553 3.40 9.17 5.20
N LYS A 554 2.18 9.36 4.70
CA LYS A 554 1.81 9.52 3.28
C LYS A 554 2.17 10.88 2.67
N ALA A 555 2.48 11.86 3.51
CA ALA A 555 3.13 13.11 3.10
C ALA A 555 4.66 13.04 3.22
N GLY A 556 5.20 11.84 3.52
CA GLY A 556 6.62 11.61 3.67
C GLY A 556 7.20 12.01 5.03
N PHE A 557 6.40 12.44 6.01
CA PHE A 557 6.87 12.78 7.36
C PHE A 557 6.65 11.61 8.32
N ARG A 558 7.68 10.78 8.53
CA ARG A 558 7.59 9.63 9.45
C ARG A 558 8.05 10.02 10.85
N GLU A 559 7.47 9.43 11.90
CA GLU A 559 7.81 9.80 13.29
C GLU A 559 9.25 9.39 13.68
N ALA A 560 9.87 8.45 12.95
CA ALA A 560 11.30 8.13 13.03
C ALA A 560 12.22 9.16 12.34
N GLU A 561 11.67 9.98 11.43
CA GLU A 561 12.35 11.16 10.86
C GLU A 561 12.14 12.41 11.76
N GLY A 562 11.46 12.26 12.90
CA GLY A 562 11.32 13.28 13.94
C GLY A 562 9.97 14.02 13.95
N LEU A 563 9.99 15.28 13.51
CA LEU A 563 8.93 16.28 13.67
C LEU A 563 8.35 16.67 12.30
N HIS A 564 7.16 17.28 12.26
CA HIS A 564 6.70 17.90 11.01
C HIS A 564 7.48 19.20 10.74
N TYR A 565 8.57 19.05 9.97
CA TYR A 565 9.42 20.13 9.48
C TYR A 565 9.41 20.14 7.96
N ASN A 566 8.61 21.04 7.37
CA ASN A 566 8.53 21.27 5.93
C ASN A 566 9.21 22.62 5.63
N PRO A 567 10.46 22.69 5.13
CA PRO A 567 11.18 23.98 5.02
C PRO A 567 10.49 24.97 4.06
N ARG A 568 9.70 24.46 3.11
CA ARG A 568 8.93 25.27 2.14
C ARG A 568 7.86 26.18 2.75
N VAL A 569 7.55 26.07 4.05
CA VAL A 569 6.67 27.03 4.77
C VAL A 569 7.44 27.99 5.68
N ALA A 570 8.77 27.90 5.77
CA ALA A 570 9.56 28.83 6.58
C ALA A 570 9.63 30.23 5.95
N VAL A 571 9.53 30.33 4.62
CA VAL A 571 9.45 31.63 3.91
C VAL A 571 8.01 31.94 3.56
N ILE A 572 7.42 32.90 4.28
CA ILE A 572 6.07 33.42 4.01
C ILE A 572 6.12 34.24 2.71
N PRO A 573 5.28 33.96 1.69
CA PRO A 573 5.23 34.75 0.48
C PRO A 573 4.59 36.14 0.72
N PRO A 574 5.08 37.21 0.10
CA PRO A 574 4.41 38.52 0.11
C PRO A 574 2.96 38.43 -0.35
N THR A 575 2.06 39.16 0.33
CA THR A 575 0.62 39.20 0.01
C THR A 575 0.40 39.55 -1.47
N SER A 576 1.15 40.53 -1.96
CA SER A 576 1.22 41.00 -3.34
C SER A 576 1.60 39.94 -4.39
N LEU A 577 2.23 38.80 -3.99
CA LEU A 577 2.35 37.63 -4.86
C LEU A 577 1.17 36.67 -4.73
N THR A 578 0.68 36.45 -3.51
CA THR A 578 -0.44 35.51 -3.25
C THR A 578 -1.76 35.95 -3.88
N GLU A 579 -2.00 37.26 -3.97
CA GLU A 579 -3.21 37.81 -4.59
C GLU A 579 -3.19 37.64 -6.12
N LYS A 580 -2.00 37.73 -6.75
CA LYS A 580 -1.80 37.47 -8.18
C LYS A 580 -2.05 36.01 -8.60
N VAL A 581 -2.21 35.06 -7.67
CA VAL A 581 -2.57 33.67 -7.97
C VAL A 581 -4.06 33.52 -8.29
N PHE A 582 -4.91 34.28 -7.60
CA PHE A 582 -6.37 34.29 -7.78
C PHE A 582 -6.86 35.75 -7.65
N PRO A 583 -6.74 36.58 -8.70
CA PRO A 583 -6.83 38.05 -8.58
C PRO A 583 -8.04 38.59 -7.82
N CYS A 584 -9.24 38.06 -8.05
CA CYS A 584 -10.47 38.54 -7.41
C CYS A 584 -10.71 37.96 -5.98
N LEU A 585 -9.84 37.10 -5.46
CA LEU A 585 -10.10 36.32 -4.23
C LEU A 585 -10.12 37.18 -2.96
N SER A 586 -9.27 38.21 -2.84
CA SER A 586 -9.29 39.10 -1.69
C SER A 586 -10.61 39.88 -1.61
N ASP A 587 -11.00 40.52 -2.70
CA ASP A 587 -12.26 41.27 -2.83
C ASP A 587 -13.48 40.37 -2.60
N THR A 588 -13.51 39.20 -3.24
CA THR A 588 -14.60 38.21 -3.08
C THR A 588 -14.76 37.78 -1.63
N PHE A 589 -13.64 37.49 -0.94
CA PHE A 589 -13.68 37.11 0.47
C PHE A 589 -14.16 38.26 1.36
N GLN A 590 -13.68 39.49 1.13
CA GLN A 590 -14.07 40.66 1.92
C GLN A 590 -15.54 41.03 1.72
N ALA A 591 -16.04 40.99 0.49
CA ALA A 591 -17.45 41.20 0.17
C ALA A 591 -18.34 40.12 0.81
N PHE A 592 -17.94 38.85 0.71
CA PHE A 592 -18.64 37.74 1.35
C PHE A 592 -18.69 37.89 2.88
N THR A 593 -17.58 38.22 3.56
CA THR A 593 -17.59 38.40 5.02
C THR A 593 -18.44 39.59 5.44
N GLY A 594 -18.32 40.74 4.76
CA GLY A 594 -19.09 41.95 5.08
C GLY A 594 -20.60 41.79 4.88
N LEU A 595 -21.03 40.96 3.92
CA LEU A 595 -22.45 40.60 3.75
C LEU A 595 -22.91 39.52 4.72
N SER A 596 -22.04 38.56 5.08
CA SER A 596 -22.38 37.51 6.06
C SER A 596 -22.60 38.06 7.47
N GLU A 597 -21.90 39.14 7.86
CA GLU A 597 -22.12 39.84 9.14
C GLU A 597 -23.51 40.51 9.22
N ILE A 598 -24.14 40.81 8.09
CA ILE A 598 -25.47 41.41 8.00
C ILE A 598 -26.60 40.36 8.10
N SER A 599 -26.30 39.07 7.89
CA SER A 599 -27.28 37.97 7.95
C SER A 599 -26.81 36.80 8.84
N PRO A 600 -26.89 36.94 10.18
CA PRO A 600 -26.36 35.93 11.11
C PRO A 600 -27.13 34.59 11.15
N GLU A 601 -28.32 34.51 10.57
CA GLU A 601 -29.15 33.29 10.57
C GLU A 601 -28.75 32.28 9.48
N ASP A 602 -28.00 32.71 8.46
CA ASP A 602 -27.78 31.95 7.23
C ASP A 602 -26.29 31.52 7.10
N ASP A 603 -25.84 30.72 8.09
CA ASP A 603 -24.45 30.40 8.39
C ASP A 603 -23.70 29.65 7.24
N LYS A 604 -23.12 30.42 6.30
CA LYS A 604 -22.49 29.95 5.04
C LYS A 604 -21.14 29.21 5.21
N VAL A 605 -20.97 28.42 6.28
CA VAL A 605 -19.68 27.82 6.70
C VAL A 605 -18.91 27.14 5.56
N THR A 606 -19.57 26.45 4.63
CA THR A 606 -18.92 25.80 3.48
C THR A 606 -18.17 26.81 2.59
N ALA A 607 -18.79 27.96 2.28
CA ALA A 607 -18.15 29.02 1.51
C ALA A 607 -16.97 29.63 2.27
N THR A 608 -17.13 29.91 3.57
CA THR A 608 -16.05 30.44 4.44
C THR A 608 -14.85 29.50 4.46
N ARG A 609 -15.06 28.18 4.56
CA ARG A 609 -13.99 27.16 4.59
C ARG A 609 -13.35 26.94 3.23
N PHE A 610 -14.12 27.06 2.14
CA PHE A 610 -13.62 26.98 0.77
C PHE A 610 -12.77 28.20 0.40
N LEU A 611 -13.27 29.42 0.60
CA LEU A 611 -12.52 30.65 0.29
C LEU A 611 -11.25 30.79 1.14
N HIS A 612 -11.29 30.41 2.42
CA HIS A 612 -10.08 30.34 3.24
C HIS A 612 -9.11 29.25 2.73
N PHE A 613 -9.59 28.12 2.17
CA PHE A 613 -8.70 27.16 1.52
C PHE A 613 -8.08 27.74 0.24
N MET A 614 -8.83 28.52 -0.54
CA MET A 614 -8.30 29.21 -1.72
C MET A 614 -7.15 30.18 -1.35
N LYS A 615 -7.25 30.92 -0.24
CA LYS A 615 -6.15 31.78 0.25
C LYS A 615 -4.90 30.95 0.62
N VAL A 616 -5.09 29.84 1.33
CA VAL A 616 -4.00 28.89 1.63
C VAL A 616 -3.42 28.29 0.35
N LEU A 617 -4.22 28.05 -0.70
CA LEU A 617 -3.72 27.58 -1.99
C LEU A 617 -2.87 28.63 -2.72
N SER A 618 -3.14 29.94 -2.58
CA SER A 618 -2.24 30.98 -3.09
C SER A 618 -0.84 30.88 -2.50
N GLU A 619 -0.73 30.78 -1.16
CA GLU A 619 0.55 30.61 -0.48
C GLU A 619 1.28 29.35 -0.94
N VAL A 620 0.55 28.22 -1.02
CA VAL A 620 1.08 26.92 -1.45
C VAL A 620 1.59 26.98 -2.89
N VAL A 621 0.90 27.69 -3.80
CA VAL A 621 1.33 27.84 -5.21
C VAL A 621 2.63 28.62 -5.30
N ILE A 622 2.74 29.77 -4.63
CA ILE A 622 3.97 30.58 -4.67
C ILE A 622 5.15 29.83 -4.04
N GLN A 623 4.93 29.17 -2.89
CA GLN A 623 5.94 28.34 -2.23
C GLN A 623 6.37 27.14 -3.09
N ASP A 624 5.44 26.32 -3.56
CA ASP A 624 5.78 25.11 -4.33
C ASP A 624 6.35 25.47 -5.72
N ALA A 625 5.99 26.62 -6.31
CA ALA A 625 6.62 27.14 -7.52
C ALA A 625 8.07 27.56 -7.27
N ALA A 626 8.34 28.33 -6.21
CA ALA A 626 9.68 28.76 -5.88
C ALA A 626 10.62 27.59 -5.59
N VAL A 627 10.12 26.55 -4.91
CA VAL A 627 10.87 25.32 -4.64
C VAL A 627 11.15 24.54 -5.93
N ILE A 628 10.20 24.49 -6.87
CA ILE A 628 10.44 23.90 -8.22
C ILE A 628 11.53 24.69 -8.98
N PHE A 629 11.56 26.01 -8.88
CA PHE A 629 12.61 26.85 -9.49
C PHE A 629 14.00 26.62 -8.87
N VAL A 630 14.07 26.24 -7.59
CA VAL A 630 15.34 25.95 -6.89
C VAL A 630 15.79 24.49 -7.08
N GLU A 631 14.95 23.53 -6.72
CA GLU A 631 15.31 22.11 -6.67
C GLU A 631 15.18 21.40 -8.02
N HIS A 632 14.34 21.92 -8.93
CA HIS A 632 13.94 21.25 -10.17
C HIS A 632 13.98 22.18 -11.41
N PRO A 633 15.09 22.89 -11.69
CA PRO A 633 15.18 23.88 -12.77
C PRO A 633 14.73 23.33 -14.14
N ASN A 634 14.98 22.04 -14.44
CA ASN A 634 14.52 21.37 -15.66
C ASN A 634 12.98 21.38 -15.85
N ARG A 635 12.19 21.71 -14.82
CA ARG A 635 10.72 21.83 -14.89
C ARG A 635 10.23 23.25 -15.20
N ILE A 636 11.07 24.30 -15.10
CA ILE A 636 10.62 25.69 -15.32
C ILE A 636 10.20 25.98 -16.76
N HIS A 637 10.69 25.19 -17.73
CA HIS A 637 10.29 25.26 -19.13
C HIS A 637 8.87 24.74 -19.41
N HIS A 638 8.17 24.19 -18.41
CA HIS A 638 6.77 23.78 -18.55
C HIS A 638 5.88 25.04 -18.73
N PRO A 639 5.13 25.20 -19.84
CA PRO A 639 4.55 26.49 -20.24
C PRO A 639 3.63 27.18 -19.22
N LEU A 640 3.08 26.45 -18.23
CA LEU A 640 2.46 27.01 -17.01
C LEU A 640 3.24 28.22 -16.45
N PHE A 641 4.57 28.10 -16.33
CA PHE A 641 5.44 29.12 -15.74
C PHE A 641 5.76 30.30 -16.70
N SER A 642 5.23 30.26 -17.92
CA SER A 642 5.26 31.34 -18.91
C SER A 642 3.88 31.87 -19.32
N SER A 643 2.79 31.18 -18.97
CA SER A 643 1.42 31.61 -19.26
C SER A 643 0.79 32.45 -18.15
N VAL A 644 1.22 32.27 -16.90
CA VAL A 644 0.64 32.96 -15.73
C VAL A 644 1.63 34.01 -15.23
N GLU A 645 1.25 35.28 -15.31
CA GLU A 645 2.14 36.46 -15.17
C GLU A 645 2.98 36.47 -13.89
N VAL A 646 2.40 36.02 -12.76
CA VAL A 646 3.03 36.06 -11.44
C VAL A 646 4.45 35.45 -11.41
N PHE A 647 4.71 34.39 -12.19
CA PHE A 647 6.01 33.71 -12.21
C PHE A 647 7.09 34.45 -13.01
N GLN A 648 6.72 35.39 -13.89
CA GLN A 648 7.69 36.23 -14.62
C GLN A 648 8.01 37.52 -13.84
N SER A 649 7.31 37.81 -12.75
CA SER A 649 7.52 39.04 -11.97
C SER A 649 8.85 39.07 -11.21
N ASN A 650 9.52 40.23 -11.19
CA ASN A 650 10.75 40.45 -10.42
C ASN A 650 10.56 40.15 -8.92
N GLU A 651 9.36 40.38 -8.42
CA GLU A 651 8.96 40.08 -7.04
C GLU A 651 8.97 38.57 -6.75
N PHE A 652 8.45 37.75 -7.67
CA PHE A 652 8.55 36.29 -7.56
C PHE A 652 10.00 35.81 -7.68
N GLN A 653 10.80 36.37 -8.58
CA GLN A 653 12.23 36.02 -8.68
C GLN A 653 13.00 36.38 -7.40
N SER A 654 12.66 37.50 -6.75
CA SER A 654 13.20 37.88 -5.44
C SER A 654 12.81 36.88 -4.36
N TYR A 655 11.57 36.39 -4.39
CA TYR A 655 11.09 35.34 -3.50
C TYR A 655 11.73 33.96 -3.77
N VAL A 656 12.07 33.62 -5.02
CA VAL A 656 12.84 32.41 -5.38
C VAL A 656 14.20 32.40 -4.69
N GLU A 657 14.91 33.53 -4.64
CA GLU A 657 16.20 33.61 -3.95
C GLU A 657 16.07 33.54 -2.42
N LEU A 658 15.03 34.13 -1.83
CA LEU A 658 14.72 33.95 -0.41
C LEU A 658 14.41 32.47 -0.07
N MET A 659 13.65 31.79 -0.93
CA MET A 659 13.39 30.35 -0.81
C MET A 659 14.68 29.54 -0.97
N ARG A 660 15.57 29.89 -1.92
CA ARG A 660 16.87 29.24 -2.10
C ARG A 660 17.74 29.35 -0.86
N ALA A 661 17.86 30.54 -0.28
CA ALA A 661 18.60 30.76 0.95
C ALA A 661 18.03 29.93 2.12
N SER A 662 16.70 29.91 2.28
CA SER A 662 16.04 29.12 3.31
C SER A 662 16.25 27.61 3.14
N LEU A 663 16.12 27.07 1.92
CA LEU A 663 16.37 25.65 1.64
C LEU A 663 17.84 25.26 1.84
N THR A 664 18.78 26.13 1.46
CA THR A 664 20.23 25.89 1.60
C THR A 664 20.66 25.79 3.06
N HIS A 665 19.96 26.46 3.97
CA HIS A 665 20.23 26.46 5.41
C HIS A 665 19.18 25.68 6.23
N ALA A 666 18.38 24.82 5.58
CA ALA A 666 17.24 24.12 6.18
C ALA A 666 17.62 22.93 7.09
N THR A 667 18.26 23.19 8.23
CA THR A 667 18.50 22.17 9.25
C THR A 667 17.23 21.87 10.05
N SER A 668 16.81 20.60 10.07
CA SER A 668 15.71 20.14 10.95
C SER A 668 16.05 20.44 12.42
N PRO A 669 15.15 21.06 13.20
CA PRO A 669 15.39 21.34 14.63
C PRO A 669 15.70 20.08 15.46
N TYR A 670 15.27 18.90 15.01
CA TYR A 670 15.65 17.63 15.62
C TYR A 670 17.15 17.32 15.45
N ASN A 671 17.72 17.61 14.28
CA ASN A 671 19.14 17.39 14.01
C ASN A 671 20.00 18.40 14.78
N ALA A 672 19.60 19.66 14.81
CA ALA A 672 20.24 20.70 15.62
C ALA A 672 20.19 20.37 17.13
N SER A 673 19.06 19.82 17.61
CA SER A 673 18.96 19.31 18.98
C SER A 673 19.85 18.09 19.23
N LEU A 674 20.05 17.20 18.26
CA LEU A 674 20.97 16.07 18.38
C LEU A 674 22.43 16.54 18.55
N GLU A 675 22.83 17.53 17.77
CA GLU A 675 24.15 18.17 17.87
C GLU A 675 24.32 18.98 19.16
N THR A 676 23.24 19.58 19.67
CA THR A 676 23.23 20.30 20.96
C THR A 676 23.26 19.36 22.18
N VAL A 677 22.69 18.15 22.07
CA VAL A 677 22.67 17.12 23.14
C VAL A 677 23.92 16.24 23.11
N LEU A 678 24.57 16.06 21.95
CA LEU A 678 25.82 15.32 21.78
C LEU A 678 26.91 16.20 21.10
N PRO A 679 27.28 17.35 21.69
CA PRO A 679 28.23 18.27 21.08
C PRO A 679 29.60 17.62 20.90
N GLY A 680 30.16 17.75 19.69
CA GLY A 680 31.43 17.14 19.33
C GLY A 680 31.37 15.64 19.01
N LEU A 681 30.18 15.02 18.88
CA LEU A 681 30.07 13.62 18.42
C LEU A 681 30.65 13.46 17.00
N ASN A 682 30.35 14.39 16.09
CA ASN A 682 30.92 14.44 14.74
C ASN A 682 32.46 14.53 14.80
N ALA A 683 32.99 15.49 15.57
CA ALA A 683 34.44 15.63 15.78
C ALA A 683 35.10 14.37 16.38
N ARG A 684 34.39 13.59 17.21
CA ARG A 684 34.87 12.28 17.69
C ARG A 684 34.86 11.21 16.60
N PHE A 685 33.87 11.19 15.71
CA PHE A 685 33.90 10.33 14.51
C PHE A 685 35.03 10.73 13.55
N ASP A 686 35.24 12.02 13.30
CA ASP A 686 36.36 12.54 12.49
C ASP A 686 37.72 12.12 13.11
N THR A 687 37.86 12.25 14.44
CA THR A 687 39.04 11.81 15.18
C THR A 687 39.25 10.29 15.05
N LEU A 688 38.19 9.48 15.19
CA LEU A 688 38.26 8.02 15.02
C LEU A 688 38.63 7.63 13.58
N GLN A 689 38.12 8.35 12.58
CA GLN A 689 38.44 8.13 11.17
C GLN A 689 39.90 8.50 10.86
N GLN A 690 40.42 9.60 11.43
CA GLN A 690 41.83 9.96 11.34
C GLN A 690 42.73 8.92 12.01
N VAL A 691 42.37 8.45 13.22
CA VAL A 691 43.09 7.37 13.92
C VAL A 691 43.06 6.06 13.13
N GLN A 692 41.94 5.73 12.48
CA GLN A 692 41.83 4.56 11.62
C GLN A 692 42.71 4.69 10.36
N GLN A 693 42.76 5.86 9.72
CA GLN A 693 43.65 6.13 8.59
C GLN A 693 45.12 6.03 9.00
N GLN A 694 45.50 6.60 10.15
CA GLN A 694 46.86 6.53 10.68
C GLN A 694 47.26 5.09 11.06
N LEU A 695 46.34 4.31 11.64
CA LEU A 695 46.55 2.86 11.86
C LEU A 695 46.79 2.13 10.54
N HIS A 696 46.04 2.45 9.49
CA HIS A 696 46.20 1.80 8.18
C HIS A 696 47.54 2.17 7.50
N GLN A 697 47.98 3.42 7.60
CA GLN A 697 49.31 3.86 7.16
C GLN A 697 50.43 3.15 7.94
N ASN A 698 50.31 3.06 9.27
CA ASN A 698 51.26 2.34 10.12
C ASN A 698 51.31 0.84 9.78
N GLN A 699 50.17 0.21 9.44
CA GLN A 699 50.12 -1.16 8.94
C GLN A 699 50.81 -1.32 7.59
N GLN A 700 50.58 -0.42 6.63
CA GLN A 700 51.23 -0.45 5.33
C GLN A 700 52.77 -0.30 5.44
N TYR A 701 53.24 0.63 6.28
CA TYR A 701 54.67 0.80 6.57
C TYR A 701 55.28 -0.44 7.25
N ALA A 702 54.55 -1.07 8.17
CA ALA A 702 54.99 -2.31 8.81
C ALA A 702 55.07 -3.49 7.81
N ILE A 703 54.16 -3.57 6.84
CA ILE A 703 54.18 -4.57 5.76
C ILE A 703 55.40 -4.35 4.84
N GLN A 704 55.61 -3.14 4.35
CA GLN A 704 56.79 -2.81 3.51
C GLN A 704 58.10 -3.22 4.19
N ARG A 705 58.23 -2.94 5.49
CA ARG A 705 59.42 -3.29 6.28
C ARG A 705 59.58 -4.79 6.59
N ILE A 706 58.51 -5.58 6.39
CA ILE A 706 58.57 -7.05 6.40
C ILE A 706 58.98 -7.55 5.01
N ASP A 707 58.44 -6.98 3.93
CA ASP A 707 58.80 -7.33 2.56
C ASP A 707 60.30 -7.06 2.27
N GLU A 708 60.82 -5.89 2.66
CA GLU A 708 62.26 -5.55 2.62
C GLU A 708 63.11 -6.65 3.29
N ARG A 709 62.71 -7.09 4.48
CA ARG A 709 63.41 -8.14 5.23
C ARG A 709 63.25 -9.53 4.63
N MET A 710 62.15 -9.82 3.93
CA MET A 710 61.99 -11.06 3.18
C MET A 710 62.89 -11.09 1.94
N ASP A 711 63.10 -9.95 1.28
CA ASP A 711 64.04 -9.87 0.16
C ASP A 711 65.51 -9.90 0.62
N ASP A 712 65.88 -9.29 1.75
CA ASP A 712 67.18 -9.52 2.41
C ASP A 712 67.42 -11.02 2.68
N LEU A 713 66.42 -11.71 3.25
CA LEU A 713 66.49 -13.15 3.53
C LEU A 713 66.58 -13.99 2.24
N ARG A 714 65.92 -13.56 1.14
CA ARG A 714 66.07 -14.19 -0.18
C ARG A 714 67.48 -14.02 -0.73
N GLN A 715 68.09 -12.83 -0.60
CA GLN A 715 69.47 -12.61 -1.05
C GLN A 715 70.49 -13.42 -0.22
N LEU A 716 70.28 -13.55 1.10
CA LEU A 716 71.06 -14.44 1.96
C LEU A 716 70.89 -15.92 1.56
N PHE A 717 69.68 -16.34 1.21
CA PHE A 717 69.43 -17.71 0.72
C PHE A 717 70.09 -17.98 -0.65
N LEU A 718 69.98 -17.03 -1.59
CA LEU A 718 70.59 -17.13 -2.93
C LEU A 718 72.12 -17.17 -2.88
N SER A 719 72.75 -16.29 -2.08
CA SER A 719 74.20 -16.28 -1.89
C SER A 719 74.71 -17.53 -1.16
N SER A 720 73.98 -18.04 -0.17
CA SER A 720 74.25 -19.33 0.48
C SER A 720 74.15 -20.50 -0.50
N ASN A 721 73.10 -20.54 -1.34
CA ASN A 721 72.94 -21.56 -2.38
C ASN A 721 74.08 -21.50 -3.43
N HIS A 722 74.54 -20.30 -3.81
CA HIS A 722 75.72 -20.12 -4.66
C HIS A 722 77.02 -20.61 -3.97
N LEU A 723 77.16 -20.44 -2.65
CA LEU A 723 78.27 -21.02 -1.91
C LEU A 723 78.23 -22.56 -1.92
N TYR A 724 77.05 -23.17 -1.71
CA TYR A 724 76.87 -24.62 -1.83
C TYR A 724 77.20 -25.15 -3.23
N GLN A 725 76.75 -24.45 -4.29
CA GLN A 725 77.10 -24.78 -5.69
C GLN A 725 78.63 -24.77 -5.90
N ASN A 726 79.33 -23.74 -5.42
CA ASN A 726 80.77 -23.63 -5.58
C ASN A 726 81.55 -24.68 -4.77
N ILE A 727 81.10 -25.02 -3.55
CA ILE A 727 81.65 -26.14 -2.77
C ILE A 727 81.45 -27.46 -3.51
N PHE A 728 80.26 -27.70 -4.06
CA PHE A 728 79.93 -28.92 -4.81
C PHE A 728 80.78 -29.07 -6.08
N VAL A 729 80.97 -28.00 -6.85
CA VAL A 729 81.87 -27.96 -8.02
C VAL A 729 83.33 -28.14 -7.61
N GLY A 730 83.77 -27.56 -6.49
CA GLY A 730 85.09 -27.79 -5.93
C GLY A 730 85.35 -29.25 -5.56
N MET A 731 84.39 -29.90 -4.88
CA MET A 731 84.45 -31.32 -4.54
C MET A 731 84.41 -32.22 -5.79
N TRP A 732 83.60 -31.87 -6.79
CA TRP A 732 83.54 -32.57 -8.07
C TRP A 732 84.88 -32.51 -8.83
N ASN A 733 85.48 -31.32 -8.91
CA ASN A 733 86.78 -31.14 -9.56
C ASN A 733 87.92 -31.84 -8.79
N ALA A 734 87.87 -31.86 -7.46
CA ALA A 734 88.80 -32.65 -6.64
C ALA A 734 88.66 -34.17 -6.89
N ALA A 735 87.43 -34.67 -7.01
CA ALA A 735 87.16 -36.07 -7.35
C ALA A 735 87.63 -36.43 -8.77
N ALA A 736 87.42 -35.55 -9.75
CA ALA A 736 87.92 -35.71 -11.11
C ALA A 736 89.46 -35.69 -11.18
N GLY A 737 90.12 -34.84 -10.38
CA GLY A 737 91.57 -34.87 -10.19
C GLY A 737 92.07 -36.21 -9.64
N TYR A 738 91.40 -36.73 -8.60
CA TYR A 738 91.70 -38.05 -8.02
C TYR A 738 91.50 -39.20 -9.01
N ALA A 739 90.51 -39.11 -9.90
CA ALA A 739 90.28 -40.11 -10.96
C ALA A 739 91.43 -40.12 -11.98
N ASN A 740 91.90 -38.94 -12.42
CA ASN A 740 93.01 -38.82 -13.36
C ASN A 740 94.33 -39.36 -12.78
N VAL A 741 94.64 -39.07 -11.51
CA VAL A 741 95.84 -39.61 -10.84
C VAL A 741 95.81 -41.14 -10.77
N ARG A 742 94.63 -41.75 -10.65
CA ARG A 742 94.47 -43.21 -10.54
C ARG A 742 94.54 -43.96 -11.88
N LEU A 743 94.43 -43.26 -13.01
CA LEU A 743 94.49 -43.87 -14.35
C LEU A 743 95.92 -44.05 -14.89
N GLN A 744 96.96 -43.54 -14.22
CA GLN A 744 98.36 -43.68 -14.64
C GLN A 744 99.11 -44.84 -13.97
N GLN A 745 98.45 -45.71 -13.20
CA GLN A 745 99.09 -46.79 -12.43
C GLN A 745 98.36 -48.15 -12.50
N LEU A 746 98.03 -48.62 -13.71
CA LEU A 746 97.60 -50.01 -13.96
C LEU A 746 98.35 -50.62 -15.16
N PRO A 747 98.94 -51.83 -15.06
CA PRO A 747 99.66 -52.45 -16.16
C PRO A 747 98.77 -52.98 -17.29
N VAL A 748 99.33 -53.05 -18.50
CA VAL A 748 98.70 -53.64 -19.68
C VAL A 748 98.86 -55.16 -19.68
N HIS A 749 97.81 -55.90 -20.05
CA HIS A 749 97.99 -57.13 -20.81
C HIS A 749 96.83 -57.41 -21.78
N ASN A 750 97.15 -58.01 -22.93
CA ASN A 750 96.22 -58.24 -24.04
C ASN A 750 95.58 -59.64 -24.00
N GLY A 751 94.36 -59.77 -24.54
CA GLY A 751 93.73 -61.05 -24.85
C GLY A 751 92.21 -60.98 -25.04
N GLY A 752 91.72 -61.24 -26.26
CA GLY A 752 90.32 -61.54 -26.58
C GLY A 752 90.24 -62.84 -27.43
N PRO A 753 89.12 -63.17 -28.10
CA PRO A 753 87.88 -62.40 -28.28
C PRO A 753 86.60 -63.14 -27.78
N ALA A 754 85.42 -62.67 -28.20
CA ALA A 754 84.09 -63.00 -27.69
C ALA A 754 83.48 -64.34 -28.18
N GLU A 755 82.45 -64.83 -27.46
CA GLU A 755 81.08 -64.99 -28.02
C GLU A 755 80.00 -65.12 -26.92
N VAL A 756 78.73 -65.33 -27.28
CA VAL A 756 77.54 -65.06 -26.42
C VAL A 756 76.50 -66.20 -26.43
N HIS A 757 76.13 -66.73 -25.25
CA HIS A 757 74.74 -66.87 -24.75
C HIS A 757 74.65 -67.59 -23.38
N SER A 758 73.51 -67.43 -22.68
CA SER A 758 73.28 -67.78 -21.26
C SER A 758 73.05 -69.28 -20.99
N PRO A 759 73.32 -69.76 -19.76
CA PRO A 759 72.21 -69.90 -18.79
C PRO A 759 72.58 -69.53 -17.33
N SER A 760 71.73 -69.88 -16.35
CA SER A 760 71.67 -69.28 -15.02
C SER A 760 72.19 -70.15 -13.86
N VAL A 761 72.54 -69.46 -12.75
CA VAL A 761 72.71 -69.96 -11.36
C VAL A 761 73.96 -70.82 -11.05
N VAL A 762 74.81 -70.32 -10.16
CA VAL A 762 75.27 -70.99 -8.93
C VAL A 762 75.91 -69.95 -7.98
N MET A 763 75.92 -70.23 -6.67
CA MET A 763 76.55 -69.40 -5.63
C MET A 763 78.04 -69.75 -5.43
N SER A 764 78.81 -68.82 -4.85
CA SER A 764 80.26 -68.93 -4.57
C SER A 764 81.15 -68.80 -5.83
N PRO A 765 82.37 -68.22 -5.73
CA PRO A 765 83.02 -67.63 -4.56
C PRO A 765 82.79 -66.11 -4.41
N ASP A 766 82.82 -65.62 -3.18
CA ASP A 766 83.00 -64.19 -2.86
C ASP A 766 84.47 -63.76 -3.12
N PRO A 767 84.78 -62.47 -3.35
CA PRO A 767 83.94 -61.26 -3.33
C PRO A 767 83.96 -60.58 -4.74
N PRO A 768 83.90 -59.23 -4.96
CA PRO A 768 83.40 -58.09 -4.16
C PRO A 768 82.43 -57.14 -4.93
N ARG A 769 81.79 -56.17 -4.23
CA ARG A 769 81.40 -54.84 -4.82
C ARG A 769 80.94 -53.78 -3.79
N LEU A 770 81.04 -52.51 -4.19
CA LEU A 770 80.48 -51.29 -3.54
C LEU A 770 79.04 -51.01 -4.09
N PRO A 771 78.33 -49.84 -3.98
CA PRO A 771 78.66 -48.52 -3.39
C PRO A 771 77.46 -47.71 -2.78
N ASN A 772 77.10 -47.89 -1.50
CA ASN A 772 75.75 -47.45 -1.03
C ASN A 772 75.60 -46.18 -0.18
N LEU A 773 76.64 -45.45 0.29
CA LEU A 773 76.42 -44.28 1.15
C LEU A 773 76.37 -42.93 0.39
N TYR A 774 77.38 -42.65 -0.43
CA TYR A 774 77.54 -41.32 -1.05
C TYR A 774 76.45 -41.00 -2.09
N TYR A 775 76.08 -41.98 -2.93
CA TYR A 775 75.00 -41.84 -3.90
C TYR A 775 73.62 -41.72 -3.23
N HIS A 776 73.38 -42.39 -2.12
CA HIS A 776 72.12 -42.26 -1.38
C HIS A 776 71.94 -40.85 -0.82
N ILE A 777 72.99 -40.29 -0.21
CA ILE A 777 72.98 -38.92 0.30
C ILE A 777 72.74 -37.94 -0.86
N LEU A 778 73.50 -38.05 -1.97
CA LEU A 778 73.30 -37.19 -3.15
C LEU A 778 71.86 -37.26 -3.70
N ALA A 779 71.32 -38.47 -3.88
CA ALA A 779 69.99 -38.69 -4.44
C ALA A 779 68.87 -38.18 -3.51
N THR A 780 68.98 -38.41 -2.19
CA THR A 780 68.01 -37.86 -1.22
C THR A 780 68.09 -36.34 -1.14
N THR A 781 69.27 -35.73 -1.22
CA THR A 781 69.42 -34.27 -1.25
C THR A 781 68.81 -33.68 -2.53
N ILE A 782 69.08 -34.27 -3.70
CA ILE A 782 68.50 -33.82 -4.98
C ILE A 782 66.96 -33.95 -4.97
N HIS A 783 66.42 -35.10 -4.54
CA HIS A 783 64.97 -35.26 -4.42
C HIS A 783 64.36 -34.27 -3.41
N SER A 784 65.00 -34.03 -2.27
CA SER A 784 64.48 -33.05 -1.28
C SER A 784 64.42 -31.63 -1.83
N VAL A 785 65.45 -31.18 -2.58
CA VAL A 785 65.49 -29.85 -3.21
C VAL A 785 64.46 -29.73 -4.33
N GLU A 786 64.28 -30.77 -5.17
CA GLU A 786 63.26 -30.72 -6.22
C GLU A 786 61.84 -30.77 -5.64
N SER A 787 61.59 -31.61 -4.63
CA SER A 787 60.31 -31.67 -3.91
C SER A 787 59.99 -30.34 -3.22
N MET A 788 60.96 -29.70 -2.56
CA MET A 788 60.78 -28.35 -2.01
C MET A 788 60.51 -27.30 -3.11
N SER A 789 61.18 -27.40 -4.26
CA SER A 789 60.93 -26.48 -5.40
C SER A 789 59.50 -26.64 -5.96
N ARG A 790 58.99 -27.88 -6.04
CA ARG A 790 57.61 -28.17 -6.45
C ARG A 790 56.59 -27.67 -5.41
N LEU A 791 56.82 -27.93 -4.11
CA LEU A 791 56.01 -27.40 -3.00
C LEU A 791 55.95 -25.87 -2.99
N TRP A 792 57.11 -25.22 -3.16
CA TRP A 792 57.21 -23.76 -3.24
C TRP A 792 56.44 -23.19 -4.43
N LYS A 793 56.50 -23.85 -5.60
CA LYS A 793 55.72 -23.43 -6.77
C LYS A 793 54.20 -23.54 -6.53
N CYS A 794 53.71 -24.62 -5.91
CA CYS A 794 52.29 -24.73 -5.53
C CYS A 794 51.86 -23.67 -4.51
N LEU A 795 52.68 -23.42 -3.48
CA LEU A 795 52.42 -22.38 -2.47
C LEU A 795 52.36 -20.97 -3.09
N MET A 796 53.19 -20.69 -4.09
CA MET A 796 53.21 -19.41 -4.81
C MET A 796 52.14 -19.31 -5.92
N SER A 797 51.56 -20.43 -6.38
CA SER A 797 50.49 -20.43 -7.41
C SER A 797 49.07 -20.52 -6.85
N GLY A 798 48.90 -20.81 -5.55
CA GLY A 798 47.60 -20.80 -4.88
C GLY A 798 46.66 -21.94 -5.28
N THR A 799 47.18 -23.06 -5.78
CA THR A 799 46.40 -24.21 -6.27
C THR A 799 46.66 -25.46 -5.42
N GLU A 800 45.58 -26.11 -4.97
CA GLU A 800 45.65 -27.30 -4.10
C GLU A 800 46.20 -28.55 -4.84
N PRO A 801 46.90 -29.45 -4.13
CA PRO A 801 47.44 -30.67 -4.72
C PRO A 801 46.36 -31.74 -4.92
N VAL A 802 46.13 -32.15 -6.16
CA VAL A 802 45.32 -33.34 -6.48
C VAL A 802 46.10 -34.60 -6.07
N THR A 803 45.47 -35.48 -5.31
CA THR A 803 46.04 -36.75 -4.85
C THR A 803 45.52 -37.93 -5.68
N THR A 804 46.42 -38.84 -6.06
CA THR A 804 46.30 -40.33 -6.18
C THR A 804 47.23 -40.89 -7.25
N PRO A 805 47.69 -42.16 -7.13
CA PRO A 805 47.68 -43.00 -5.93
C PRO A 805 48.83 -42.63 -4.97
#